data_AF-A0A7S1DF29-F1
#
_entry.id   AF-A0A7S1DF29-F1
#
_cell.length_a   1.000
_cell.length_b   1.000
_cell.length_c   1.000
_cell.angle_alpha   90.00
_cell.angle_beta   90.00
_cell.angle_gamma   90.00
#
_symmetry.space_group_name_H-M   'P 1'
#
loop_
_entity.id
_entity.type
_entity.pdbx_description
1 polymer ?
#
loop_
_entity_poly.entity_id
_entity_poly.type
_entity_poly.pdbx_seq_one_letter_code
_entity_poly.pdbx_strand_id
1 'polypeptide(L)'
;ALRDSVVFVPLISWTKGEDGRDRGSVGQLMELANGDFVDNVLLEWTVALFVVRSPRCKCRSILPILIGDKDRRGIYSPFPFENVQRLPDKPSAKTNEEAAHVLRKFGLDKAAMEVGGMTIRGVTSRILSFQGVQLSNEGIHSKAVGSSAERILTIANKHIVECMEKFIDKGKGVKAFTNGTPCGFEVLAWLKENGLSRYIEAFAAERLDSLLHVSKLDRATVERIVQSTHAAFRTELHGYEDHQGGEQVLLPTRTPAPAGDVADLVVAIERLQKDPRARTLTDRMLWYDEVPRSNVQDGLDAFVFSTKSGSGLEVVIFGKSGAKIAFFGMGYMFGWLAVGTYLIWSSIGNSDLHVTDRTYLLCTGFMGFSVISVIWMRILDLHPPPTTGKVCSWVGLLYTIAACALWISQEVMYADGSEDPMPRSLLRVTRWPMLIVFTLTDALLGRFMPTMHIPLTDIMLVLGSGWVAICCFLGEDPDSNVMAWVATIFCITSFLGGQKWLQVRKVQHRARTLLQNEMLGYIEAWNGLLAREGSREAIDKLSTACSEICADTHAEWQAFEKTVPRFGPHFWYLGCKPVRGGPFTITGKPRQQLQDLDLLFRQARIINSHFLDWVKSWDEWGVGLVRHVAGPVKHAQRAIQKCVRTYFRDPAAISDLVRCTVVYEDIVGVQRFFERVRERSDRGGSGMLKIRRVKNRFNTDFDAAKETVGYRDLSLLVEVGFLERGGLVEFVPAKEWESLEAARHICEIQVHARPLYTVKQAGSHEKYVSFRDWLAS
;
A
#
# COMPACT_ATOMS: atom_id res chain seq x y z
N ALA A 1 2.08 -4.37 -35.02
CA ALA A 1 2.23 -3.83 -33.64
C ALA A 1 1.32 -2.63 -33.43
N LEU A 2 1.63 -1.45 -34.00
CA LEU A 2 0.91 -0.19 -33.73
C LEU A 2 -0.63 -0.24 -33.87
N ARG A 3 -1.15 -0.97 -34.88
CA ARG A 3 -2.61 -1.16 -35.09
C ARG A 3 -3.32 -1.80 -33.90
N ASP A 4 -2.64 -2.72 -33.22
CA ASP A 4 -3.19 -3.54 -32.14
C ASP A 4 -2.76 -3.10 -30.74
N SER A 5 -1.79 -2.20 -30.64
CA SER A 5 -1.36 -1.60 -29.38
C SER A 5 -2.36 -0.55 -28.90
N VAL A 6 -2.64 -0.50 -27.59
CA VAL A 6 -3.48 0.55 -26.99
C VAL A 6 -2.70 1.86 -26.81
N VAL A 7 -1.39 1.75 -26.58
CA VAL A 7 -0.49 2.87 -26.31
C VAL A 7 0.75 2.76 -27.20
N PHE A 8 1.16 3.88 -27.79
CA PHE A 8 2.44 4.02 -28.48
C PHE A 8 3.41 4.82 -27.60
N VAL A 9 4.61 4.30 -27.36
CA VAL A 9 5.60 4.88 -26.43
C VAL A 9 6.89 5.22 -27.18
N PRO A 10 6.99 6.41 -27.82
CA PRO A 10 8.20 6.79 -28.52
C PRO A 10 9.31 7.18 -27.53
N LEU A 11 10.51 6.63 -27.73
CA LEU A 11 11.72 7.06 -27.04
C LEU A 11 12.33 8.25 -27.79
N ILE A 12 12.31 9.42 -27.16
CA ILE A 12 12.75 10.68 -27.75
C ILE A 12 14.08 11.06 -27.15
N SER A 13 15.16 10.92 -27.91
CA SER A 13 16.50 11.24 -27.47
C SER A 13 17.16 12.31 -28.35
N TRP A 14 17.93 13.16 -27.69
CA TRP A 14 18.83 14.12 -28.33
C TRP A 14 20.15 14.14 -27.56
N THR A 15 21.21 13.68 -28.21
CA THR A 15 22.56 13.60 -27.62
C THR A 15 23.59 14.22 -28.55
N LYS A 16 24.77 14.58 -28.03
CA LYS A 16 25.89 15.01 -28.86
C LYS A 16 26.86 13.84 -29.06
N GLY A 17 27.16 13.52 -30.31
CA GLY A 17 28.25 12.59 -30.63
C GLY A 17 29.61 13.18 -30.23
N GLU A 18 30.62 12.32 -30.13
CA GLU A 18 32.02 12.75 -29.92
C GLU A 18 32.52 13.68 -31.05
N ASP A 19 31.91 13.57 -32.23
CA ASP A 19 32.11 14.42 -33.41
C ASP A 19 31.35 15.76 -33.35
N GLY A 20 30.65 16.04 -32.25
CA GLY A 20 29.81 17.23 -32.06
C GLY A 20 28.48 17.21 -32.84
N ARG A 21 28.21 16.15 -33.62
CA ARG A 21 26.96 16.02 -34.38
C ARG A 21 25.79 15.68 -33.46
N ASP A 22 24.61 16.17 -33.82
CA ASP A 22 23.37 15.84 -33.13
C ASP A 22 23.01 14.37 -33.42
N ARG A 23 22.84 13.58 -32.36
CA ARG A 23 22.50 12.14 -32.39
C ARG A 23 21.25 11.87 -31.56
N GLY A 24 20.80 10.61 -31.57
CA GLY A 24 19.54 10.20 -30.94
C GLY A 24 18.37 10.27 -31.91
N SER A 25 17.19 9.81 -31.47
CA SER A 25 16.03 9.65 -32.35
C SER A 25 15.54 10.96 -32.94
N VAL A 26 15.68 12.09 -32.23
CA VAL A 26 15.39 13.42 -32.77
C VAL A 26 16.62 14.05 -33.39
N GLY A 27 17.81 13.88 -32.79
CA GLY A 27 19.03 14.51 -33.29
C GLY A 27 19.38 14.10 -34.71
N GLN A 28 19.16 12.83 -35.07
CA GLN A 28 19.37 12.33 -36.44
C GLN A 28 18.42 12.97 -37.48
N LEU A 29 17.26 13.48 -37.06
CA LEU A 29 16.32 14.15 -37.97
C LEU A 29 16.88 15.47 -38.53
N MET A 30 17.96 15.99 -37.93
CA MET A 30 18.72 17.10 -38.49
C MET A 30 19.37 16.75 -39.83
N GLU A 31 19.71 15.48 -40.08
CA GLU A 31 20.32 15.04 -41.34
C GLU A 31 19.36 15.15 -42.53
N LEU A 32 18.05 15.06 -42.27
CA LEU A 32 17.03 15.28 -43.27
C LEU A 32 17.07 16.71 -43.82
N ALA A 33 17.71 17.68 -43.15
CA ALA A 33 17.97 19.01 -43.71
C ALA A 33 18.76 18.96 -45.03
N ASN A 34 19.65 17.99 -45.17
CA ASN A 34 20.63 17.91 -46.26
C ASN A 34 20.28 16.86 -47.33
N GLY A 35 19.32 15.98 -47.06
CA GLY A 35 18.87 14.97 -48.02
C GLY A 35 17.45 14.49 -47.72
N ASP A 36 16.75 14.01 -48.73
CA ASP A 36 15.43 13.38 -48.55
C ASP A 36 15.55 11.87 -48.69
N PHE A 37 15.37 11.19 -47.56
CA PHE A 37 15.37 9.73 -47.41
C PHE A 37 14.26 9.34 -46.42
N VAL A 38 13.89 8.07 -46.42
CA VAL A 38 12.90 7.57 -45.46
C VAL A 38 13.58 7.42 -44.10
N ASP A 39 13.19 8.24 -43.14
CA ASP A 39 13.62 8.10 -41.74
C ASP A 39 12.56 7.30 -40.96
N ASN A 40 12.99 6.20 -40.34
CA ASN A 40 12.08 5.29 -39.64
C ASN A 40 11.43 5.94 -38.41
N VAL A 41 12.13 6.82 -37.69
CA VAL A 41 11.59 7.49 -36.50
C VAL A 41 10.47 8.44 -36.93
N LEU A 42 10.74 9.27 -37.93
CA LEU A 42 9.76 10.20 -38.48
C LEU A 42 8.57 9.47 -39.11
N LEU A 43 8.81 8.36 -39.81
CA LEU A 43 7.77 7.49 -40.36
C LEU A 43 6.84 6.95 -39.27
N GLU A 44 7.39 6.31 -38.25
CA GLU A 44 6.62 5.74 -37.13
C GLU A 44 5.80 6.80 -36.41
N TRP A 45 6.38 7.96 -36.16
CA TRP A 45 5.71 9.06 -35.46
C TRP A 45 4.59 9.67 -36.28
N THR A 46 4.82 9.86 -37.58
CA THR A 46 3.81 10.36 -38.51
C THR A 46 2.63 9.40 -38.54
N VAL A 47 2.86 8.10 -38.72
CA VAL A 47 1.79 7.09 -38.73
C VAL A 47 1.06 7.05 -37.38
N ALA A 48 1.78 7.09 -36.25
CA ALA A 48 1.18 7.06 -34.91
C ALA A 48 0.22 8.23 -34.65
N LEU A 49 0.57 9.45 -35.10
CA LEU A 49 -0.27 10.64 -34.95
C LEU A 49 -1.63 10.53 -35.65
N PHE A 50 -1.72 9.78 -36.76
CA PHE A 50 -2.98 9.53 -37.45
C PHE A 50 -3.70 8.29 -36.93
N VAL A 51 -2.97 7.22 -36.64
CA VAL A 51 -3.52 5.97 -36.10
C VAL A 51 -4.23 6.22 -34.77
N VAL A 52 -3.67 7.06 -33.88
CA VAL A 52 -4.30 7.36 -32.57
C VAL A 52 -5.64 8.09 -32.70
N ARG A 53 -5.85 8.83 -33.80
CA ARG A 53 -7.10 9.54 -34.11
C ARG A 53 -8.12 8.66 -34.82
N SER A 54 -7.70 7.51 -35.31
CA SER A 54 -8.57 6.61 -36.07
C SER A 54 -9.44 5.76 -35.14
N PRO A 55 -10.77 5.74 -35.33
CA PRO A 55 -11.63 4.83 -34.58
C PRO A 55 -11.35 3.36 -34.93
N ARG A 56 -10.79 3.08 -36.11
CA ARG A 56 -10.49 1.72 -36.63
C ARG A 56 -9.25 1.07 -36.00
N CYS A 57 -8.42 1.84 -35.30
CA CYS A 57 -7.19 1.35 -34.67
C CYS A 57 -7.38 1.24 -33.16
N LYS A 58 -6.65 0.33 -32.49
CA LYS A 58 -6.72 0.18 -31.03
C LYS A 58 -5.89 1.21 -30.26
N CYS A 59 -4.93 1.88 -30.92
CA CYS A 59 -4.08 2.88 -30.29
C CYS A 59 -4.91 4.11 -29.92
N ARG A 60 -4.86 4.50 -28.64
CA ARG A 60 -5.63 5.62 -28.07
C ARG A 60 -4.76 6.68 -27.42
N SER A 61 -3.49 6.38 -27.17
CA SER A 61 -2.57 7.32 -26.52
C SER A 61 -1.16 7.20 -27.08
N ILE A 62 -0.45 8.33 -27.08
CA ILE A 62 0.98 8.43 -27.36
C ILE A 62 1.63 8.91 -26.06
N LEU A 63 2.65 8.21 -25.56
CA LEU A 63 3.34 8.55 -24.32
C LEU A 63 4.84 8.68 -24.59
N PRO A 64 5.32 9.88 -25.00
CA PRO A 64 6.72 10.07 -25.28
C PRO A 64 7.56 10.00 -24.01
N ILE A 65 8.69 9.32 -24.07
CA ILE A 65 9.72 9.28 -23.03
C ILE A 65 10.90 10.11 -23.49
N LEU A 66 11.24 11.16 -22.74
CA LEU A 66 12.32 12.08 -23.11
C LEU A 66 13.65 11.68 -22.45
N ILE A 67 14.71 11.57 -23.24
CA ILE A 67 16.04 11.10 -22.84
C ILE A 67 17.08 12.14 -23.29
N GLY A 68 17.74 12.83 -22.36
CA GLY A 68 18.88 13.71 -22.68
C GLY A 68 20.20 12.95 -22.77
N ASP A 69 21.31 13.69 -22.85
CA ASP A 69 22.64 13.12 -22.98
C ASP A 69 23.11 12.40 -21.71
N LYS A 70 23.93 11.37 -21.83
CA LYS A 70 24.43 10.60 -20.69
C LYS A 70 25.79 11.14 -20.27
N ASP A 71 25.91 11.60 -19.02
CA ASP A 71 27.20 12.02 -18.49
C ASP A 71 28.16 10.84 -18.26
N ARG A 72 29.42 11.12 -17.91
CA ARG A 72 30.44 10.09 -17.62
C ARG A 72 30.07 9.13 -16.49
N ARG A 73 29.09 9.51 -15.64
CA ARG A 73 28.59 8.70 -14.52
C ARG A 73 27.38 7.86 -14.92
N GLY A 74 26.94 7.97 -16.16
CA GLY A 74 25.80 7.24 -16.68
C GLY A 74 24.44 7.92 -16.41
N ILE A 75 24.44 9.20 -16.05
CA ILE A 75 23.26 9.97 -15.66
C ILE A 75 22.73 10.72 -16.89
N TYR A 76 21.44 10.55 -17.18
CA TYR A 76 20.80 11.33 -18.25
C TYR A 76 20.59 12.78 -17.82
N SER A 77 21.08 13.69 -18.62
CA SER A 77 20.82 15.13 -18.53
C SER A 77 19.38 15.47 -18.97
N PRO A 78 18.87 16.66 -18.62
CA PRO A 78 17.67 17.25 -19.21
C PRO A 78 17.59 17.07 -20.73
N PHE A 79 16.42 16.65 -21.22
CA PHE A 79 16.16 16.67 -22.66
C PHE A 79 16.23 18.13 -23.17
N PRO A 80 17.08 18.44 -24.17
CA PRO A 80 17.34 19.81 -24.59
C PRO A 80 16.22 20.33 -25.51
N PHE A 81 15.15 20.86 -24.94
CA PHE A 81 13.97 21.33 -25.66
C PHE A 81 14.27 22.46 -26.66
N GLU A 82 15.24 23.31 -26.35
CA GLU A 82 15.74 24.37 -27.21
C GLU A 82 16.23 23.84 -28.56
N ASN A 83 16.74 22.61 -28.61
CA ASN A 83 17.22 22.01 -29.85
C ASN A 83 16.08 21.61 -30.81
N VAL A 84 14.87 21.38 -30.30
CA VAL A 84 13.71 21.03 -31.14
C VAL A 84 13.37 22.18 -32.10
N GLN A 85 13.63 23.44 -31.70
CA GLN A 85 13.44 24.60 -32.56
C GLN A 85 14.40 24.61 -33.76
N ARG A 86 15.51 23.86 -33.70
CA ARG A 86 16.49 23.75 -34.79
C ARG A 86 16.11 22.72 -35.84
N LEU A 87 15.10 21.87 -35.57
CA LEU A 87 14.65 20.86 -36.53
C LEU A 87 14.18 21.51 -37.83
N PRO A 88 14.38 20.85 -38.99
CA PRO A 88 13.98 21.43 -40.26
C PRO A 88 12.46 21.62 -40.35
N ASP A 89 12.04 22.75 -40.90
CA ASP A 89 10.63 23.02 -41.23
C ASP A 89 10.24 22.46 -42.59
N LYS A 90 11.16 21.82 -43.32
CA LYS A 90 10.81 21.18 -44.58
C LYS A 90 10.16 19.80 -44.33
N PRO A 91 9.16 19.40 -45.13
CA PRO A 91 8.69 18.02 -45.17
C PRO A 91 9.78 17.07 -45.68
N SER A 92 9.79 15.81 -45.21
CA SER A 92 10.52 14.74 -45.89
C SER A 92 9.55 14.05 -46.84
N ALA A 93 9.66 14.33 -48.15
CA ALA A 93 8.69 13.85 -49.13
C ALA A 93 8.68 12.31 -49.19
N LYS A 94 9.85 11.68 -49.18
CA LYS A 94 9.96 10.20 -49.14
C LYS A 94 9.36 9.60 -47.88
N THR A 95 9.64 10.16 -46.70
CA THR A 95 9.05 9.66 -45.45
C THR A 95 7.52 9.84 -45.44
N ASN A 96 7.04 10.97 -45.94
CA ASN A 96 5.61 11.27 -46.05
C ASN A 96 4.90 10.34 -47.05
N GLU A 97 5.53 10.02 -48.18
CA GLU A 97 5.01 9.07 -49.16
C GLU A 97 4.89 7.66 -48.56
N GLU A 98 5.92 7.18 -47.86
CA GLU A 98 5.90 5.88 -47.20
C GLU A 98 4.86 5.85 -46.05
N ALA A 99 4.75 6.93 -45.27
CA ALA A 99 3.72 7.05 -44.24
C ALA A 99 2.31 7.03 -44.84
N ALA A 100 2.09 7.72 -45.97
CA ALA A 100 0.83 7.69 -46.69
C ALA A 100 0.51 6.28 -47.23
N HIS A 101 1.52 5.54 -47.71
CA HIS A 101 1.37 4.14 -48.11
C HIS A 101 0.95 3.24 -46.94
N VAL A 102 1.62 3.36 -45.78
CA VAL A 102 1.27 2.60 -44.57
C VAL A 102 -0.14 2.93 -44.08
N LEU A 103 -0.55 4.20 -44.09
CA LEU A 103 -1.89 4.62 -43.69
C LEU A 103 -2.97 4.08 -44.64
N ARG A 104 -2.71 4.03 -45.94
CA ARG A 104 -3.61 3.37 -46.92
C ARG A 104 -3.77 1.88 -46.61
N LYS A 105 -2.70 1.18 -46.23
CA LYS A 105 -2.77 -0.23 -45.79
C LYS A 105 -3.60 -0.41 -44.50
N PHE A 106 -3.75 0.62 -43.68
CA PHE A 106 -4.65 0.61 -42.52
C PHE A 106 -6.09 1.06 -42.85
N GLY A 107 -6.40 1.33 -44.13
CA GLY A 107 -7.70 1.83 -44.56
C GLY A 107 -7.97 3.25 -44.08
N LEU A 108 -6.93 4.10 -44.04
CA LEU A 108 -6.96 5.49 -43.59
C LEU A 108 -6.62 6.45 -44.74
N ASP A 109 -7.32 6.34 -45.87
CA ASP A 109 -7.03 7.10 -47.10
C ASP A 109 -7.07 8.62 -46.91
N LYS A 110 -8.01 9.13 -46.11
CA LYS A 110 -8.08 10.56 -45.77
C LYS A 110 -6.83 11.04 -45.03
N ALA A 111 -6.37 10.26 -44.06
CA ALA A 111 -5.15 10.58 -43.31
C ALA A 111 -3.92 10.53 -44.22
N ALA A 112 -3.86 9.58 -45.16
CA ALA A 112 -2.77 9.48 -46.13
C ALA A 112 -2.64 10.73 -47.01
N MET A 113 -3.74 11.40 -47.36
CA MET A 113 -3.71 12.68 -48.08
C MET A 113 -3.17 13.84 -47.22
N GLU A 114 -3.41 13.80 -45.90
CA GLU A 114 -2.98 14.86 -44.96
C GLU A 114 -1.49 14.79 -44.62
N VAL A 115 -0.83 13.64 -44.80
CA VAL A 115 0.59 13.45 -44.47
C VAL A 115 1.52 14.34 -45.30
N GLY A 116 1.19 14.60 -46.57
CA GLY A 116 2.09 15.29 -47.50
C GLY A 116 2.57 16.68 -47.06
N GLY A 117 1.82 17.34 -46.17
CA GLY A 117 2.16 18.66 -45.63
C GLY A 117 2.87 18.66 -44.27
N MET A 118 3.17 17.50 -43.70
CA MET A 118 3.79 17.44 -42.37
C MET A 118 5.30 17.71 -42.44
N THR A 119 5.73 18.75 -41.72
CA THR A 119 7.14 19.11 -41.56
C THR A 119 7.78 18.27 -40.47
N ILE A 120 9.10 18.07 -40.54
CA ILE A 120 9.85 17.29 -39.52
C ILE A 120 9.61 17.89 -38.13
N ARG A 121 9.83 19.21 -37.99
CA ARG A 121 9.52 19.93 -36.75
C ARG A 121 8.07 19.78 -36.33
N GLY A 122 7.12 19.87 -37.27
CA GLY A 122 5.69 19.75 -37.00
C GLY A 122 5.30 18.37 -36.44
N VAL A 123 5.86 17.28 -36.97
CA VAL A 123 5.65 15.92 -36.43
C VAL A 123 6.23 15.83 -35.02
N THR A 124 7.48 16.24 -34.82
CA THR A 124 8.14 16.16 -33.50
C THR A 124 7.41 17.00 -32.45
N SER A 125 7.03 18.24 -32.77
CA SER A 125 6.26 19.10 -31.86
C SER A 125 4.90 18.50 -31.50
N ARG A 126 4.21 17.87 -32.46
CA ARG A 126 2.95 17.16 -32.19
C ARG A 126 3.15 15.97 -31.27
N ILE A 127 4.18 15.13 -31.49
CA ILE A 127 4.50 14.03 -30.57
C ILE A 127 4.81 14.56 -29.16
N LEU A 128 5.62 15.61 -29.07
CA LEU A 128 5.99 16.23 -27.79
C LEU A 128 4.79 16.88 -27.09
N SER A 129 3.73 17.26 -27.79
CA SER A 129 2.50 17.76 -27.16
C SER A 129 1.75 16.70 -26.35
N PHE A 130 2.05 15.41 -26.55
CA PHE A 130 1.50 14.30 -25.76
C PHE A 130 2.32 13.99 -24.48
N GLN A 131 3.18 14.90 -24.02
CA GLN A 131 4.09 14.67 -22.91
C GLN A 131 3.42 14.15 -21.63
N GLY A 132 3.84 12.94 -21.21
CA GLY A 132 3.42 12.31 -19.96
C GLY A 132 4.55 12.09 -18.95
N VAL A 133 5.82 11.91 -19.37
CA VAL A 133 6.95 11.57 -18.46
C VAL A 133 8.29 12.13 -18.98
N GLN A 134 9.01 12.89 -18.13
CA GLN A 134 10.38 13.36 -18.39
C GLN A 134 11.37 12.56 -17.52
N LEU A 135 12.19 11.68 -18.10
CA LEU A 135 13.17 10.86 -17.35
C LEU A 135 14.31 11.70 -16.76
N SER A 136 14.67 12.78 -17.43
CA SER A 136 15.79 13.62 -17.03
C SER A 136 15.61 14.37 -15.71
N ASN A 137 14.38 14.49 -15.23
CA ASN A 137 14.08 15.09 -13.92
C ASN A 137 14.11 14.04 -12.79
N GLU A 138 14.19 12.75 -13.14
CA GLU A 138 14.24 11.66 -12.17
C GLU A 138 15.71 11.32 -11.88
N GLY A 139 16.27 11.92 -10.82
CA GLY A 139 17.65 11.73 -10.41
C GLY A 139 18.02 10.26 -10.14
N ILE A 140 19.31 9.97 -10.41
CA ILE A 140 20.12 8.76 -10.21
C ILE A 140 19.49 7.68 -9.31
N HIS A 141 18.70 6.76 -9.85
CA HIS A 141 18.68 5.37 -9.38
C HIS A 141 18.28 4.47 -10.54
N SER A 142 18.72 3.21 -10.56
CA SER A 142 18.26 2.14 -11.47
C SER A 142 16.73 1.95 -11.48
N LYS A 143 16.03 2.64 -10.58
CA LYS A 143 14.58 2.80 -10.51
C LYS A 143 13.99 3.81 -11.50
N ALA A 144 14.72 4.68 -12.19
CA ALA A 144 14.10 5.66 -13.12
C ALA A 144 13.36 4.97 -14.28
N VAL A 145 13.95 3.90 -14.85
CA VAL A 145 13.29 3.06 -15.86
C VAL A 145 12.11 2.29 -15.24
N GLY A 146 12.26 1.79 -14.00
CA GLY A 146 11.17 1.11 -13.28
C GLY A 146 10.01 2.03 -12.91
N SER A 147 10.29 3.27 -12.49
CA SER A 147 9.33 4.31 -12.11
C SER A 147 8.62 4.87 -13.33
N SER A 148 9.33 5.03 -14.45
CA SER A 148 8.72 5.37 -15.73
C SER A 148 7.89 4.22 -16.30
N ALA A 149 8.34 2.96 -16.20
CA ALA A 149 7.51 1.80 -16.54
C ALA A 149 6.26 1.71 -15.66
N GLU A 150 6.37 1.97 -14.36
CA GLU A 150 5.25 2.00 -13.41
C GLU A 150 4.29 3.17 -13.72
N ARG A 151 4.80 4.35 -14.09
CA ARG A 151 3.99 5.49 -14.54
C ARG A 151 3.31 5.23 -15.88
N ILE A 152 4.01 4.62 -16.84
CA ILE A 152 3.44 4.21 -18.13
C ILE A 152 2.36 3.16 -17.90
N LEU A 153 2.60 2.16 -17.04
CA LEU A 153 1.60 1.18 -16.64
C LEU A 153 0.42 1.84 -15.93
N THR A 154 0.65 2.85 -15.08
CA THR A 154 -0.41 3.60 -14.40
C THR A 154 -1.26 4.39 -15.37
N ILE A 155 -0.65 5.11 -16.33
CA ILE A 155 -1.35 5.90 -17.33
C ILE A 155 -2.05 4.99 -18.35
N ALA A 156 -1.40 3.91 -18.76
CA ALA A 156 -2.00 2.89 -19.62
C ALA A 156 -3.19 2.21 -18.92
N ASN A 157 -3.05 1.83 -17.65
CA ASN A 157 -4.15 1.29 -16.85
C ASN A 157 -5.27 2.31 -16.68
N LYS A 158 -4.96 3.58 -16.44
CA LYS A 158 -5.95 4.65 -16.36
C LYS A 158 -6.69 4.82 -17.69
N HIS A 159 -6.00 4.83 -18.82
CA HIS A 159 -6.63 4.92 -20.14
C HIS A 159 -7.37 3.65 -20.55
N ILE A 160 -6.90 2.47 -20.15
CA ILE A 160 -7.63 1.21 -20.30
C ILE A 160 -8.92 1.29 -19.49
N VAL A 161 -8.86 1.75 -18.24
CA VAL A 161 -10.02 1.96 -17.39
C VAL A 161 -10.96 3.00 -18.00
N GLU A 162 -10.49 4.17 -18.47
CA GLU A 162 -11.33 5.20 -19.10
C GLU A 162 -11.93 4.75 -20.44
N CYS A 163 -11.18 3.98 -21.25
CA CYS A 163 -11.69 3.40 -22.50
C CYS A 163 -12.69 2.29 -22.20
N MET A 164 -12.47 1.51 -21.14
CA MET A 164 -13.44 0.56 -20.62
C MET A 164 -14.66 1.29 -20.08
N GLU A 165 -14.52 2.38 -19.33
CA GLU A 165 -15.60 3.22 -18.79
C GLU A 165 -16.49 3.80 -19.89
N LYS A 166 -15.89 4.28 -20.99
CA LYS A 166 -16.63 4.71 -22.20
C LYS A 166 -17.34 3.56 -22.93
N PHE A 167 -16.85 2.34 -22.78
CA PHE A 167 -17.51 1.11 -23.25
C PHE A 167 -18.59 0.61 -22.24
N ILE A 168 -18.45 0.98 -20.96
CA ILE A 168 -19.22 0.53 -19.78
C ILE A 168 -20.46 1.40 -19.53
N ASP A 169 -20.57 2.59 -20.12
CA ASP A 169 -21.73 3.50 -19.95
C ASP A 169 -23.08 2.92 -20.44
N LYS A 170 -23.08 1.67 -20.94
CA LYS A 170 -24.27 0.93 -21.38
C LYS A 170 -24.80 -0.15 -20.41
N GLY A 171 -24.15 -0.51 -19.30
CA GLY A 171 -24.59 -1.68 -18.51
C GLY A 171 -24.45 -1.57 -16.98
N LYS A 172 -25.52 -1.22 -16.27
CA LYS A 172 -25.55 -1.11 -14.78
C LYS A 172 -25.41 -2.47 -14.05
N GLY A 173 -25.73 -3.60 -14.68
CA GLY A 173 -25.60 -4.94 -14.09
C GLY A 173 -24.15 -5.46 -14.04
N VAL A 174 -23.34 -5.11 -15.04
CA VAL A 174 -21.94 -5.55 -15.17
C VAL A 174 -21.06 -4.94 -14.06
N LYS A 175 -21.41 -3.74 -13.58
CA LYS A 175 -20.66 -3.00 -12.56
C LYS A 175 -20.58 -3.72 -11.19
N ALA A 176 -21.58 -4.53 -10.84
CA ALA A 176 -21.57 -5.35 -9.61
C ALA A 176 -20.75 -6.65 -9.78
N PHE A 177 -20.74 -7.18 -11.00
CA PHE A 177 -20.07 -8.42 -11.38
C PHE A 177 -18.55 -8.26 -11.52
N THR A 178 -18.08 -7.14 -12.08
CA THR A 178 -16.65 -6.90 -12.33
C THR A 178 -15.91 -6.25 -11.18
N ASN A 179 -16.58 -5.41 -10.40
CA ASN A 179 -15.92 -4.59 -9.37
C ASN A 179 -16.03 -5.20 -7.96
N GLY A 180 -16.69 -6.36 -7.82
CA GLY A 180 -16.92 -7.02 -6.53
C GLY A 180 -15.78 -7.91 -6.07
N THR A 181 -15.13 -8.66 -6.98
CA THR A 181 -14.14 -9.69 -6.62
C THR A 181 -13.12 -9.94 -7.76
N PRO A 182 -11.86 -10.32 -7.47
CA PRO A 182 -10.89 -10.80 -8.47
C PRO A 182 -11.44 -11.94 -9.34
N CYS A 183 -12.33 -12.76 -8.78
CA CYS A 183 -12.98 -13.88 -9.45
C CYS A 183 -13.87 -13.44 -10.63
N GLY A 184 -14.55 -12.29 -10.53
CA GLY A 184 -15.41 -11.79 -11.62
C GLY A 184 -14.62 -11.38 -12.88
N PHE A 185 -13.38 -10.91 -12.71
CA PHE A 185 -12.47 -10.65 -13.83
C PHE A 185 -12.05 -11.92 -14.57
N GLU A 186 -11.84 -13.02 -13.84
CA GLU A 186 -11.49 -14.30 -14.44
C GLU A 186 -12.65 -14.87 -15.27
N VAL A 187 -13.88 -14.73 -14.77
CA VAL A 187 -15.07 -15.15 -15.53
C VAL A 187 -15.22 -14.35 -16.82
N LEU A 188 -14.98 -13.03 -16.79
CA LEU A 188 -14.98 -12.21 -18.00
C LEU A 188 -13.90 -12.60 -19.00
N ALA A 189 -12.68 -12.84 -18.52
CA ALA A 189 -11.57 -13.28 -19.36
C ALA A 189 -11.91 -14.61 -20.04
N TRP A 190 -12.43 -15.56 -19.26
CA TRP A 190 -12.87 -16.87 -19.77
C TRP A 190 -14.02 -16.78 -20.78
N LEU A 191 -15.05 -15.95 -20.51
CA LEU A 191 -16.15 -15.72 -21.46
C LEU A 191 -15.62 -15.17 -22.79
N LYS A 192 -14.62 -14.29 -22.76
CA LYS A 192 -14.01 -13.72 -23.96
C LYS A 192 -13.14 -14.73 -24.71
N GLU A 193 -12.35 -15.52 -24.01
CA GLU A 193 -11.50 -16.59 -24.56
C GLU A 193 -12.32 -17.63 -25.34
N ASN A 194 -13.57 -17.88 -24.92
CA ASN A 194 -14.45 -18.86 -25.53
C ASN A 194 -15.48 -18.27 -26.51
N GLY A 195 -15.40 -16.96 -26.84
CA GLY A 195 -16.34 -16.32 -27.76
C GLY A 195 -17.77 -16.18 -27.18
N LEU A 196 -17.90 -16.20 -25.86
CA LEU A 196 -19.15 -16.18 -25.10
C LEU A 196 -19.49 -14.80 -24.52
N SER A 197 -18.88 -13.72 -25.03
CA SER A 197 -19.08 -12.36 -24.50
C SER A 197 -20.54 -11.87 -24.52
N ARG A 198 -21.39 -12.47 -25.36
CA ARG A 198 -22.84 -12.17 -25.40
C ARG A 198 -23.58 -12.54 -24.11
N TYR A 199 -23.03 -13.44 -23.29
CA TYR A 199 -23.65 -13.91 -22.05
C TYR A 199 -23.20 -13.12 -20.80
N ILE A 200 -22.39 -12.07 -20.94
CA ILE A 200 -21.84 -11.31 -19.80
C ILE A 200 -22.94 -10.77 -18.88
N GLU A 201 -24.01 -10.22 -19.44
CA GLU A 201 -25.10 -9.66 -18.64
C GLU A 201 -25.93 -10.73 -17.92
N ALA A 202 -26.16 -11.86 -18.58
CA ALA A 202 -26.86 -12.98 -17.96
C ALA A 202 -26.03 -13.63 -16.84
N PHE A 203 -24.70 -13.77 -17.02
CA PHE A 203 -23.80 -14.24 -15.97
C PHE A 203 -23.75 -13.29 -14.77
N ALA A 204 -23.80 -11.97 -15.03
CA ALA A 204 -23.91 -10.96 -14.00
C ALA A 204 -25.24 -11.02 -13.24
N ALA A 205 -26.35 -11.22 -13.95
CA ALA A 205 -27.67 -11.36 -13.34
C ALA A 205 -27.78 -12.60 -12.43
N GLU A 206 -27.18 -13.72 -12.84
CA GLU A 206 -27.15 -14.98 -12.09
C GLU A 206 -26.03 -15.04 -11.02
N ARG A 207 -25.27 -13.95 -10.82
CA ARG A 207 -24.16 -13.85 -9.85
C ARG A 207 -23.09 -14.94 -10.03
N LEU A 208 -22.77 -15.29 -11.26
CA LEU A 208 -21.74 -16.28 -11.60
C LEU A 208 -20.33 -15.67 -11.56
N ASP A 209 -19.95 -15.16 -10.40
CA ASP A 209 -18.79 -14.32 -10.18
C ASP A 209 -17.47 -15.08 -9.96
N SER A 210 -17.44 -16.41 -10.17
CA SER A 210 -16.22 -17.22 -10.13
C SER A 210 -16.24 -18.36 -11.14
N LEU A 211 -15.07 -18.76 -11.64
CA LEU A 211 -14.94 -19.91 -12.54
C LEU A 211 -15.42 -21.22 -11.87
N LEU A 212 -15.31 -21.31 -10.54
CA LEU A 212 -15.86 -22.43 -9.78
C LEU A 212 -17.40 -22.47 -9.88
N HIS A 213 -18.08 -21.34 -9.71
CA HIS A 213 -19.54 -21.25 -9.88
C HIS A 213 -19.96 -21.60 -11.31
N VAL A 214 -19.24 -21.08 -12.31
CA VAL A 214 -19.51 -21.38 -13.73
C VAL A 214 -19.31 -22.87 -14.03
N SER A 215 -18.27 -23.50 -13.47
CA SER A 215 -17.99 -24.94 -13.69
C SER A 215 -19.07 -25.87 -13.12
N LYS A 216 -19.87 -25.40 -12.15
CA LYS A 216 -20.93 -26.16 -11.48
C LYS A 216 -22.31 -25.99 -12.10
N LEU A 217 -22.43 -25.21 -13.17
CA LEU A 217 -23.70 -25.02 -13.86
C LEU A 217 -24.23 -26.32 -14.44
N ASP A 218 -25.46 -26.67 -14.08
CA ASP A 218 -26.20 -27.74 -14.73
C ASP A 218 -26.79 -27.27 -16.07
N ARG A 219 -27.18 -28.24 -16.91
CA ARG A 219 -27.73 -27.96 -18.24
C ARG A 219 -28.99 -27.09 -18.18
N ALA A 220 -29.86 -27.30 -17.19
CA ALA A 220 -31.08 -26.52 -17.02
C ALA A 220 -30.79 -25.04 -16.74
N THR A 221 -29.75 -24.74 -15.95
CA THR A 221 -29.33 -23.36 -15.68
C THR A 221 -28.69 -22.71 -16.90
N VAL A 222 -27.90 -23.46 -17.67
CA VAL A 222 -27.36 -22.99 -18.95
C VAL A 222 -28.49 -22.62 -19.92
N GLU A 223 -29.52 -23.45 -20.02
CA GLU A 223 -30.70 -23.16 -20.86
C GLU A 223 -31.43 -21.88 -20.43
N ARG A 224 -31.58 -21.65 -19.11
CA ARG A 224 -32.16 -20.39 -18.59
C ARG A 224 -31.31 -19.16 -18.94
N ILE A 225 -29.98 -19.25 -18.83
CA ILE A 225 -29.05 -18.16 -19.17
C ILE A 225 -29.13 -17.81 -20.66
N VAL A 226 -29.18 -18.82 -21.53
CA VAL A 226 -29.35 -18.61 -22.98
C VAL A 226 -30.70 -17.97 -23.27
N GLN A 227 -31.78 -18.47 -22.65
CA GLN A 227 -33.12 -17.90 -22.83
C GLN A 227 -33.21 -16.44 -22.37
N SER A 228 -32.61 -16.08 -21.23
CA SER A 228 -32.63 -14.70 -20.74
C SER A 228 -31.83 -13.75 -21.65
N THR A 229 -30.71 -14.22 -22.17
CA THR A 229 -29.88 -13.45 -23.13
C THR A 229 -30.64 -13.19 -24.43
N HIS A 230 -31.33 -14.20 -24.97
CA HIS A 230 -32.18 -14.06 -26.16
C HIS A 230 -33.38 -13.13 -25.91
N ALA A 231 -33.99 -13.18 -24.73
CA ALA A 231 -35.09 -12.30 -24.35
C ALA A 231 -34.65 -10.83 -24.26
N ALA A 232 -33.49 -10.57 -23.67
CA ALA A 232 -32.90 -9.23 -23.61
C ALA A 232 -32.62 -8.68 -25.02
N PHE A 233 -32.02 -9.50 -25.89
CA PHE A 233 -31.71 -9.12 -27.27
C PHE A 233 -32.95 -8.80 -28.10
N ARG A 234 -34.05 -9.59 -27.97
CA ARG A 234 -35.33 -9.28 -28.63
C ARG A 234 -35.95 -7.97 -28.14
N THR A 235 -35.86 -7.70 -26.84
CA THR A 235 -36.41 -6.47 -26.25
C THR A 235 -35.67 -5.24 -26.78
N GLU A 236 -34.34 -5.34 -26.96
CA GLU A 236 -33.52 -4.27 -27.54
C GLU A 236 -33.81 -4.05 -29.04
N LEU A 237 -34.08 -5.12 -29.79
CA LEU A 237 -34.51 -5.04 -31.20
C LEU A 237 -35.88 -4.39 -31.38
N HIS A 238 -36.87 -4.75 -30.57
CA HIS A 238 -38.21 -4.13 -30.65
C HIS A 238 -38.20 -2.65 -30.22
N GLY A 239 -37.33 -2.26 -29.28
CA GLY A 239 -37.13 -0.85 -28.94
C GLY A 239 -36.51 -0.01 -30.07
N TYR A 240 -35.90 -0.65 -31.06
CA TYR A 240 -35.30 0.02 -32.23
C TYR A 240 -36.30 0.22 -33.37
N GLU A 241 -37.29 -0.67 -33.51
CA GLU A 241 -38.33 -0.61 -34.55
C GLU A 241 -39.38 0.47 -34.27
N ASP A 242 -39.69 0.78 -33.00
CA ASP A 242 -40.63 1.85 -32.62
C ASP A 242 -40.11 3.29 -32.89
N HIS A 243 -38.87 3.44 -33.38
CA HIS A 243 -38.28 4.75 -33.70
C HIS A 243 -38.02 4.99 -35.19
N GLN A 244 -38.35 4.04 -36.07
CA GLN A 244 -38.35 4.26 -37.52
C GLN A 244 -39.73 3.96 -38.09
N GLY A 245 -40.48 5.02 -38.38
CA GLY A 245 -41.81 4.91 -38.97
C GLY A 245 -41.79 4.20 -40.32
N GLY A 246 -42.51 3.08 -40.40
CA GLY A 246 -43.15 2.60 -41.62
C GLY A 246 -42.40 1.53 -42.42
N GLU A 247 -42.36 0.29 -41.92
CA GLU A 247 -42.67 -0.92 -42.70
C GLU A 247 -42.76 -2.13 -41.75
N GLN A 248 -43.92 -2.81 -41.70
CA GLN A 248 -44.08 -4.03 -40.90
C GLN A 248 -43.31 -5.19 -41.55
N VAL A 249 -42.08 -5.44 -41.09
CA VAL A 249 -41.40 -6.71 -41.36
C VAL A 249 -42.00 -7.77 -40.44
N LEU A 250 -42.77 -8.70 -41.01
CA LEU A 250 -43.29 -9.87 -40.32
C LEU A 250 -42.13 -10.76 -39.85
N LEU A 251 -41.69 -10.59 -38.59
CA LEU A 251 -40.74 -11.48 -37.96
C LEU A 251 -41.41 -12.82 -37.63
N PRO A 252 -40.76 -13.96 -37.92
CA PRO A 252 -41.35 -15.28 -37.72
C PRO A 252 -41.64 -15.55 -36.24
N THR A 253 -42.86 -15.96 -35.95
CA THR A 253 -43.33 -16.34 -34.62
C THR A 253 -42.62 -17.60 -34.13
N ARG A 254 -41.98 -17.49 -32.96
CA ARG A 254 -41.36 -18.59 -32.18
C ARG A 254 -40.39 -19.48 -32.98
N THR A 255 -39.23 -18.95 -33.31
CA THR A 255 -38.04 -19.81 -33.42
C THR A 255 -37.62 -20.25 -32.00
N PRO A 256 -37.55 -21.56 -31.71
CA PRO A 256 -36.92 -22.04 -30.47
C PRO A 256 -35.50 -21.49 -30.39
N ALA A 257 -34.98 -21.24 -29.18
CA ALA A 257 -33.60 -20.82 -28.98
C ALA A 257 -32.70 -21.73 -29.83
N PRO A 258 -31.80 -21.18 -30.66
CA PRO A 258 -31.03 -21.99 -31.59
C PRO A 258 -30.29 -23.03 -30.75
N ALA A 259 -30.61 -24.31 -30.95
CA ALA A 259 -30.06 -25.41 -30.15
C ALA A 259 -28.51 -25.38 -30.10
N GLY A 260 -27.88 -24.72 -31.07
CA GLY A 260 -26.45 -24.42 -31.10
C GLY A 260 -25.94 -23.54 -29.95
N ASP A 261 -26.69 -22.52 -29.51
CA ASP A 261 -26.21 -21.61 -28.45
C ASP A 261 -26.10 -22.29 -27.09
N VAL A 262 -27.06 -23.18 -26.79
CA VAL A 262 -27.03 -24.02 -25.59
C VAL A 262 -25.87 -25.01 -25.69
N ALA A 263 -25.70 -25.66 -26.85
CA ALA A 263 -24.61 -26.60 -27.06
C ALA A 263 -23.23 -25.94 -26.89
N ASP A 264 -23.03 -24.74 -27.44
CA ASP A 264 -21.78 -23.99 -27.34
C ASP A 264 -21.42 -23.64 -25.89
N LEU A 265 -22.40 -23.16 -25.12
CA LEU A 265 -22.19 -22.79 -23.72
C LEU A 265 -21.96 -24.03 -22.83
N VAL A 266 -22.68 -25.12 -23.08
CA VAL A 266 -22.46 -26.42 -22.40
C VAL A 266 -21.06 -26.95 -22.68
N VAL A 267 -20.62 -26.97 -23.95
CA VAL A 267 -19.28 -27.45 -24.33
C VAL A 267 -18.18 -26.61 -23.67
N ALA A 268 -18.37 -25.29 -23.58
CA ALA A 268 -17.42 -24.43 -22.89
C ALA A 268 -17.35 -24.71 -21.38
N ILE A 269 -18.49 -24.93 -20.72
CA ILE A 269 -18.55 -25.28 -19.29
C ILE A 269 -17.92 -26.65 -19.02
N GLU A 270 -18.17 -27.64 -19.86
CA GLU A 270 -17.51 -28.96 -19.77
C GLU A 270 -15.98 -28.88 -19.92
N ARG A 271 -15.49 -27.96 -20.78
CA ARG A 271 -14.05 -27.65 -20.86
C ARG A 271 -13.56 -26.99 -19.59
N LEU A 272 -14.32 -26.05 -19.02
CA LEU A 272 -13.96 -25.37 -17.77
C LEU A 272 -13.92 -26.33 -16.57
N GLN A 273 -14.79 -27.35 -16.52
CA GLN A 273 -14.76 -28.39 -15.47
C GLN A 273 -13.45 -29.19 -15.45
N LYS A 274 -12.79 -29.30 -16.61
CA LYS A 274 -11.48 -29.93 -16.80
C LYS A 274 -10.32 -28.94 -16.69
N ASP A 275 -10.60 -27.64 -16.72
CA ASP A 275 -9.60 -26.58 -16.65
C ASP A 275 -9.11 -26.42 -15.20
N PRO A 276 -7.80 -26.54 -14.95
CA PRO A 276 -7.23 -26.33 -13.61
C PRO A 276 -7.63 -24.99 -13.01
N ARG A 277 -7.80 -23.92 -13.82
CA ARG A 277 -8.16 -22.56 -13.36
C ARG A 277 -9.46 -22.55 -12.55
N ALA A 278 -10.41 -23.43 -12.84
CA ALA A 278 -11.66 -23.54 -12.09
C ALA A 278 -11.47 -24.02 -10.63
N ARG A 279 -10.35 -24.70 -10.34
CA ARG A 279 -9.96 -25.18 -9.01
C ARG A 279 -8.88 -24.31 -8.36
N THR A 280 -7.97 -23.78 -9.19
CA THR A 280 -6.71 -23.18 -8.74
C THR A 280 -6.87 -21.92 -7.89
N LEU A 281 -7.90 -21.08 -8.10
CA LEU A 281 -8.04 -19.86 -7.27
C LEU A 281 -8.64 -20.15 -5.90
N THR A 282 -9.62 -21.05 -5.81
CA THR A 282 -10.15 -21.56 -4.53
C THR A 282 -9.07 -22.33 -3.77
N ASP A 283 -8.26 -23.14 -4.46
CA ASP A 283 -7.12 -23.85 -3.88
C ASP A 283 -5.98 -22.90 -3.49
N ARG A 284 -5.75 -21.80 -4.22
CA ARG A 284 -4.78 -20.73 -3.86
C ARG A 284 -5.23 -19.89 -2.68
N MET A 285 -6.54 -19.74 -2.47
CA MET A 285 -7.09 -19.12 -1.25
C MET A 285 -7.04 -20.10 -0.07
N LEU A 286 -7.26 -21.39 -0.28
CA LEU A 286 -7.04 -22.44 0.72
C LEU A 286 -5.55 -22.63 1.08
N TRP A 287 -4.64 -22.27 0.18
CA TRP A 287 -3.18 -22.27 0.44
C TRP A 287 -2.74 -21.25 1.49
N TYR A 288 -3.58 -20.25 1.80
CA TYR A 288 -3.36 -19.36 2.94
C TYR A 288 -3.73 -20.01 4.29
N ASP A 289 -4.40 -21.17 4.29
CA ASP A 289 -4.96 -21.83 5.46
C ASP A 289 -4.41 -23.26 5.77
N GLU A 290 -3.40 -23.78 5.07
CA GLU A 290 -2.84 -25.12 5.36
C GLU A 290 -1.37 -25.13 5.81
N VAL A 291 -1.17 -25.38 7.12
CA VAL A 291 0.02 -26.04 7.71
C VAL A 291 -0.16 -27.57 7.51
N PRO A 292 0.91 -28.37 7.34
CA PRO A 292 0.81 -29.73 6.79
C PRO A 292 -0.04 -30.68 7.63
N ARG A 293 -1.02 -31.34 6.99
CA ARG A 293 -1.71 -32.51 7.52
C ARG A 293 -0.81 -33.74 7.37
N SER A 294 -0.19 -34.16 8.46
CA SER A 294 0.27 -35.54 8.59
C SER A 294 0.02 -36.03 10.01
N ASN A 295 -0.79 -37.09 10.10
CA ASN A 295 -1.15 -37.92 11.26
C ASN A 295 -2.35 -37.46 12.12
N VAL A 296 -3.57 -37.73 11.66
CA VAL A 296 -4.66 -38.24 12.53
C VAL A 296 -5.59 -39.12 11.67
N GLN A 297 -5.71 -40.39 12.05
CA GLN A 297 -6.74 -41.33 11.58
C GLN A 297 -8.01 -41.13 12.42
N ASP A 298 -9.16 -41.12 11.73
CA ASP A 298 -10.53 -41.33 12.17
C ASP A 298 -11.15 -40.44 13.27
N GLY A 299 -12.06 -39.55 12.82
CA GLY A 299 -13.37 -39.33 13.45
C GLY A 299 -13.45 -38.34 14.62
N LEU A 300 -13.36 -37.03 14.35
CA LEU A 300 -14.00 -35.95 15.14
C LEU A 300 -13.82 -34.60 14.42
N ASP A 301 -14.92 -33.99 13.95
CA ASP A 301 -14.93 -32.65 13.34
C ASP A 301 -14.74 -31.57 14.43
N ALA A 302 -13.52 -31.10 14.62
CA ALA A 302 -13.22 -29.91 15.42
C ALA A 302 -12.20 -29.02 14.70
N PHE A 303 -12.53 -27.75 14.51
CA PHE A 303 -11.63 -26.73 13.95
C PHE A 303 -10.85 -26.04 15.07
N VAL A 304 -9.53 -25.92 14.89
CA VAL A 304 -8.59 -25.34 15.84
C VAL A 304 -7.88 -24.17 15.16
N PHE A 305 -8.00 -22.96 15.71
CA PHE A 305 -7.26 -21.78 15.24
C PHE A 305 -6.19 -21.39 16.26
N SER A 306 -5.01 -20.99 15.77
CA SER A 306 -3.88 -20.48 16.55
C SER A 306 -3.49 -19.10 16.02
N THR A 307 -3.41 -18.11 16.91
CA THR A 307 -2.87 -16.78 16.55
C THR A 307 -1.79 -16.35 17.54
N LYS A 308 -0.75 -15.68 17.02
CA LYS A 308 0.38 -15.17 17.79
C LYS A 308 0.13 -13.69 18.09
N SER A 309 -0.30 -13.36 19.31
CA SER A 309 -0.22 -12.00 19.84
C SER A 309 0.94 -11.91 20.84
N GLY A 310 1.46 -10.71 21.08
CA GLY A 310 2.71 -10.45 21.80
C GLY A 310 2.79 -10.89 23.27
N SER A 311 1.86 -11.70 23.78
CA SER A 311 1.88 -12.24 25.15
C SER A 311 1.33 -13.67 25.32
N GLY A 312 1.13 -14.46 24.26
CA GLY A 312 0.75 -15.88 24.39
C GLY A 312 0.09 -16.46 23.14
N LEU A 313 0.12 -17.79 23.02
CA LEU A 313 -0.58 -18.55 21.98
C LEU A 313 -1.98 -18.90 22.51
N GLU A 314 -3.04 -18.40 21.88
CA GLU A 314 -4.41 -18.77 22.25
C GLU A 314 -4.99 -19.73 21.21
N VAL A 315 -5.60 -20.80 21.70
CA VAL A 315 -6.25 -21.83 20.88
C VAL A 315 -7.73 -21.85 21.23
N VAL A 316 -8.58 -21.61 20.24
CA VAL A 316 -10.04 -21.64 20.39
C VAL A 316 -10.57 -22.89 19.70
N ILE A 317 -11.32 -23.72 20.43
CA ILE A 317 -11.93 -24.95 19.94
C ILE A 317 -13.45 -24.73 19.87
N PHE A 318 -14.04 -24.99 18.71
CA PHE A 318 -15.48 -24.95 18.52
C PHE A 318 -16.09 -26.36 18.57
N GLY A 319 -17.06 -26.56 19.45
CA GLY A 319 -17.95 -27.72 19.47
C GLY A 319 -19.42 -27.30 19.32
N LYS A 320 -20.30 -28.26 19.01
CA LYS A 320 -21.74 -28.05 18.73
C LYS A 320 -22.55 -27.36 19.85
N SER A 321 -21.99 -27.09 21.02
CA SER A 321 -22.69 -26.51 22.19
C SER A 321 -22.08 -25.20 22.73
N GLY A 322 -21.33 -24.46 21.91
CA GLY A 322 -20.85 -23.11 22.23
C GLY A 322 -19.33 -23.02 22.44
N ALA A 323 -18.81 -21.79 22.30
CA ALA A 323 -17.37 -21.52 22.39
C ALA A 323 -16.85 -21.65 23.83
N LYS A 324 -15.80 -22.45 24.03
CA LYS A 324 -15.02 -22.46 25.27
C LYS A 324 -13.62 -21.93 24.97
N ILE A 325 -13.20 -20.91 25.70
CA ILE A 325 -11.87 -20.29 25.59
C ILE A 325 -10.95 -21.03 26.57
N ALA A 326 -9.88 -21.63 26.08
CA ALA A 326 -8.81 -22.19 26.91
C ALA A 326 -7.57 -21.29 26.81
N PHE A 327 -7.12 -20.74 27.94
CA PHE A 327 -5.89 -19.94 28.01
C PHE A 327 -4.65 -20.84 28.03
N PHE A 328 -3.83 -20.79 26.99
CA PHE A 328 -2.50 -21.41 26.96
C PHE A 328 -1.44 -20.41 27.46
N GLY A 329 -1.33 -20.28 28.78
CA GLY A 329 -0.22 -19.58 29.44
C GLY A 329 0.91 -20.54 29.82
N MET A 330 2.13 -20.01 29.97
CA MET A 330 3.33 -20.73 30.44
C MET A 330 3.09 -21.63 31.65
N GLY A 331 2.10 -21.33 32.50
CA GLY A 331 1.71 -22.17 33.64
C GLY A 331 1.30 -23.61 33.28
N TYR A 332 0.80 -23.86 32.07
CA TYR A 332 0.40 -25.22 31.65
C TYR A 332 1.60 -26.11 31.34
N MET A 333 2.69 -25.55 30.78
CA MET A 333 3.95 -26.28 30.60
C MET A 333 4.65 -26.54 31.94
N PHE A 334 4.62 -25.60 32.88
CA PHE A 334 5.14 -25.81 34.23
C PHE A 334 4.32 -26.82 35.03
N GLY A 335 3.00 -26.86 34.83
CA GLY A 335 2.12 -27.88 35.39
C GLY A 335 2.45 -29.28 34.86
N TRP A 336 2.66 -29.43 33.55
CA TRP A 336 3.07 -30.70 32.96
C TRP A 336 4.50 -31.10 33.30
N LEU A 337 5.42 -30.15 33.50
CA LEU A 337 6.77 -30.44 33.98
C LEU A 337 6.75 -30.90 35.44
N ALA A 338 5.96 -30.25 36.30
CA ALA A 338 5.81 -30.61 37.70
C ALA A 338 5.08 -31.95 37.87
N VAL A 339 4.01 -32.19 37.09
CA VAL A 339 3.29 -33.47 37.05
C VAL A 339 4.15 -34.56 36.43
N GLY A 340 4.92 -34.28 35.37
CA GLY A 340 5.85 -35.23 34.77
C GLY A 340 6.98 -35.60 35.72
N THR A 341 7.54 -34.63 36.44
CA THR A 341 8.60 -34.85 37.43
C THR A 341 8.06 -35.58 38.66
N TYR A 342 6.83 -35.28 39.09
CA TYR A 342 6.15 -36.00 40.18
C TYR A 342 5.78 -37.43 39.78
N LEU A 343 5.32 -37.67 38.55
CA LEU A 343 4.99 -39.01 38.05
C LEU A 343 6.24 -39.87 37.87
N ILE A 344 7.33 -39.29 37.34
CA ILE A 344 8.64 -39.94 37.26
C ILE A 344 9.16 -40.26 38.66
N TRP A 345 9.11 -39.31 39.60
CA TRP A 345 9.51 -39.52 41.00
C TRP A 345 8.65 -40.60 41.69
N SER A 346 7.34 -40.62 41.45
CA SER A 346 6.43 -41.62 42.01
C SER A 346 6.63 -43.03 41.43
N SER A 347 7.11 -43.11 40.17
CA SER A 347 7.40 -44.38 39.50
C SER A 347 8.77 -44.97 39.86
N ILE A 348 9.66 -44.17 40.47
CA ILE A 348 11.00 -44.57 40.93
C ILE A 348 10.97 -45.29 42.29
N GLY A 349 9.79 -45.41 42.91
CA GLY A 349 9.60 -46.08 44.19
C GLY A 349 9.90 -47.59 44.22
N ASN A 350 10.27 -48.23 43.10
CA ASN A 350 10.72 -49.63 43.08
C ASN A 350 11.36 -49.97 41.72
N SER A 351 12.68 -49.85 41.57
CA SER A 351 13.59 -50.77 40.84
C SER A 351 14.93 -50.10 40.46
N ASP A 352 15.99 -50.92 40.41
CA ASP A 352 17.36 -50.55 40.05
C ASP A 352 17.45 -49.96 38.63
N LEU A 353 17.90 -48.71 38.54
CA LEU A 353 18.03 -47.96 37.28
C LEU A 353 19.46 -48.02 36.70
N HIS A 354 19.52 -48.23 35.37
CA HIS A 354 20.73 -48.18 34.55
C HIS A 354 21.35 -46.77 34.49
N VAL A 355 22.65 -46.72 34.20
CA VAL A 355 23.49 -45.50 34.17
C VAL A 355 22.92 -44.38 33.29
N THR A 356 22.25 -44.73 32.19
CA THR A 356 21.60 -43.78 31.26
C THR A 356 20.49 -42.96 31.90
N ASP A 357 19.73 -43.53 32.83
CA ASP A 357 18.61 -42.84 33.47
C ASP A 357 19.09 -41.89 34.58
N ARG A 358 20.23 -42.20 35.22
CA ARG A 358 20.89 -41.28 36.17
C ARG A 358 21.43 -40.03 35.46
N THR A 359 21.98 -40.19 34.26
CA THR A 359 22.48 -39.07 33.45
C THR A 359 21.34 -38.17 32.96
N TYR A 360 20.19 -38.75 32.58
CA TYR A 360 19.01 -37.98 32.19
C TYR A 360 18.43 -37.17 33.35
N LEU A 361 18.40 -37.74 34.56
CA LEU A 361 17.95 -37.09 35.79
C LEU A 361 18.88 -35.94 36.21
N LEU A 362 20.20 -36.13 36.11
CA LEU A 362 21.19 -35.09 36.39
C LEU A 362 21.07 -33.91 35.43
N CYS A 363 20.87 -34.17 34.13
CA CYS A 363 20.73 -33.12 33.12
C CYS A 363 19.45 -32.31 33.28
N THR A 364 18.32 -32.96 33.59
CA THR A 364 17.04 -32.27 33.83
C THR A 364 17.05 -31.48 35.15
N GLY A 365 17.70 -32.02 36.20
CA GLY A 365 17.93 -31.29 37.46
C GLY A 365 18.79 -30.04 37.28
N PHE A 366 19.87 -30.13 36.50
CA PHE A 366 20.79 -29.00 36.26
C PHE A 366 20.16 -27.88 35.42
N MET A 367 19.36 -28.23 34.40
CA MET A 367 18.59 -27.24 33.63
C MET A 367 17.51 -26.56 34.47
N GLY A 368 16.82 -27.31 35.34
CA GLY A 368 15.85 -26.76 36.29
C GLY A 368 16.48 -25.76 37.26
N PHE A 369 17.65 -26.09 37.81
CA PHE A 369 18.37 -25.23 38.76
C PHE A 369 18.82 -23.92 38.12
N SER A 370 19.32 -23.98 36.88
CA SER A 370 19.81 -22.81 36.13
C SER A 370 18.70 -21.80 35.82
N VAL A 371 17.51 -22.29 35.46
CA VAL A 371 16.33 -21.45 35.18
C VAL A 371 15.78 -20.83 36.46
N ILE A 372 15.75 -21.59 37.56
CA ILE A 372 15.31 -21.10 38.87
C ILE A 372 16.26 -20.00 39.37
N SER A 373 17.58 -20.15 39.24
CA SER A 373 18.55 -19.11 39.66
C SER A 373 18.38 -17.79 38.90
N VAL A 374 18.06 -17.82 37.60
CA VAL A 374 17.81 -16.61 36.79
C VAL A 374 16.50 -15.92 37.19
N ILE A 375 15.48 -16.69 37.56
CA ILE A 375 14.21 -16.16 38.07
C ILE A 375 14.38 -15.58 39.48
N TRP A 376 15.13 -16.26 40.35
CA TRP A 376 15.41 -15.81 41.72
C TRP A 376 16.19 -14.50 41.74
N MET A 377 17.18 -14.33 40.85
CA MET A 377 17.90 -13.05 40.68
C MET A 377 17.02 -11.91 40.18
N ARG A 378 15.91 -12.20 39.48
CA ARG A 378 14.94 -11.20 39.02
C ARG A 378 13.89 -10.84 40.05
N ILE A 379 13.53 -11.77 40.92
CA ILE A 379 12.55 -11.57 42.00
C ILE A 379 13.18 -10.79 43.16
N LEU A 380 14.48 -10.95 43.42
CA LEU A 380 15.17 -10.29 44.53
C LEU A 380 15.70 -8.87 44.23
N ASP A 381 15.45 -8.33 43.03
CA ASP A 381 15.81 -6.96 42.61
C ASP A 381 17.27 -6.56 42.92
N LEU A 382 18.20 -7.52 42.91
CA LEU A 382 19.62 -7.26 43.10
C LEU A 382 20.21 -6.75 41.79
N HIS A 383 20.44 -5.44 41.69
CA HIS A 383 21.13 -4.81 40.57
C HIS A 383 22.65 -5.00 40.65
N PRO A 384 23.31 -5.69 39.70
CA PRO A 384 24.75 -5.53 39.51
C PRO A 384 25.04 -4.27 38.66
N PRO A 385 26.21 -3.63 38.83
CA PRO A 385 26.53 -2.36 38.17
C PRO A 385 26.60 -2.52 36.63
N PRO A 386 26.34 -1.44 35.87
CA PRO A 386 26.23 -1.52 34.42
C PRO A 386 27.63 -1.47 33.80
N THR A 387 28.00 -2.49 33.04
CA THR A 387 28.29 -2.40 31.58
C THR A 387 29.04 -3.61 31.00
N THR A 388 29.48 -4.59 31.78
CA THR A 388 30.20 -5.76 31.22
C THR A 388 29.71 -7.12 31.72
N GLY A 389 29.07 -7.18 32.88
CA GLY A 389 28.64 -8.46 33.48
C GLY A 389 27.52 -9.20 32.76
N LYS A 390 26.55 -8.49 32.16
CA LYS A 390 25.39 -9.12 31.52
C LYS A 390 25.77 -9.89 30.25
N VAL A 391 26.67 -9.36 29.42
CA VAL A 391 27.07 -10.06 28.19
C VAL A 391 27.92 -11.29 28.52
N CYS A 392 28.84 -11.19 29.49
CA CYS A 392 29.67 -12.32 29.92
C CYS A 392 28.86 -13.45 30.57
N SER A 393 27.81 -13.17 31.35
CA SER A 393 27.01 -14.23 31.97
C SER A 393 26.17 -15.02 30.94
N TRP A 394 25.66 -14.36 29.91
CA TRP A 394 24.86 -15.03 28.86
C TRP A 394 25.73 -15.75 27.83
N VAL A 395 26.92 -15.22 27.50
CA VAL A 395 27.93 -15.93 26.71
C VAL A 395 28.42 -17.16 27.47
N GLY A 396 28.66 -17.05 28.78
CA GLY A 396 28.96 -18.19 29.65
C GLY A 396 27.85 -19.24 29.64
N LEU A 397 26.58 -18.84 29.74
CA LEU A 397 25.45 -19.77 29.68
C LEU A 397 25.36 -20.51 28.33
N LEU A 398 25.55 -19.80 27.21
CA LEU A 398 25.58 -20.41 25.87
C LEU A 398 26.75 -21.38 25.72
N TYR A 399 27.92 -21.03 26.25
CA TYR A 399 29.11 -21.90 26.23
C TYR A 399 28.90 -23.15 27.09
N THR A 400 28.26 -23.02 28.25
CA THR A 400 27.91 -24.15 29.11
C THR A 400 26.86 -25.05 28.46
N ILE A 401 25.83 -24.49 27.83
CA ILE A 401 24.82 -25.28 27.09
C ILE A 401 25.47 -26.04 25.93
N ALA A 402 26.37 -25.40 25.18
CA ALA A 402 27.10 -26.03 24.08
C ALA A 402 28.06 -27.12 24.60
N ALA A 403 28.79 -26.87 25.69
CA ALA A 403 29.70 -27.84 26.31
C ALA A 403 28.93 -29.04 26.88
N CYS A 404 27.78 -28.83 27.51
CA CYS A 404 26.91 -29.91 27.97
C CYS A 404 26.35 -30.73 26.80
N ALA A 405 25.95 -30.10 25.70
CA ALA A 405 25.49 -30.81 24.51
C ALA A 405 26.61 -31.65 23.86
N LEU A 406 27.84 -31.13 23.84
CA LEU A 406 29.04 -31.84 23.37
C LEU A 406 29.40 -33.02 24.28
N TRP A 407 29.37 -32.82 25.60
CA TRP A 407 29.67 -33.86 26.58
C TRP A 407 28.62 -34.99 26.56
N ILE A 408 27.33 -34.65 26.48
CA ILE A 408 26.24 -35.63 26.32
C ILE A 408 26.41 -36.41 25.01
N SER A 409 26.84 -35.75 23.92
CA SER A 409 27.10 -36.42 22.64
C SER A 409 28.31 -37.35 22.71
N GLN A 410 29.35 -37.01 23.47
CA GLN A 410 30.52 -37.87 23.68
C GLN A 410 30.23 -39.08 24.57
N GLU A 411 29.54 -38.91 25.70
CA GLU A 411 29.18 -40.04 26.59
C GLU A 411 28.23 -41.02 25.90
N VAL A 412 27.29 -40.52 25.08
CA VAL A 412 26.41 -41.36 24.26
C VAL A 412 27.17 -42.13 23.17
N MET A 413 28.33 -41.62 22.70
CA MET A 413 29.19 -42.33 21.75
C MET A 413 30.14 -43.35 22.41
N TYR A 414 30.47 -43.20 23.69
CA TYR A 414 31.40 -44.10 24.40
C TYR A 414 30.74 -45.15 25.30
N ALA A 415 29.46 -44.99 25.63
CA ALA A 415 28.75 -45.92 26.54
C ALA A 415 28.35 -47.26 25.90
N ASP A 416 28.41 -47.40 24.58
CA ASP A 416 28.10 -48.65 23.88
C ASP A 416 29.37 -49.15 23.19
N GLY A 417 30.15 -49.98 23.89
CA GLY A 417 31.37 -50.60 23.37
C GLY A 417 31.11 -51.67 22.29
N SER A 418 30.07 -51.51 21.48
CA SER A 418 29.72 -52.40 20.38
C SER A 418 30.10 -51.75 19.04
N GLU A 419 30.76 -52.51 18.16
CA GLU A 419 31.17 -52.06 16.82
C GLU A 419 29.99 -52.00 15.81
N ASP A 420 28.73 -52.04 16.27
CA ASP A 420 27.55 -52.01 15.40
C ASP A 420 27.01 -50.57 15.21
N PRO A 421 26.56 -50.20 13.99
CA PRO A 421 26.07 -48.87 13.70
C PRO A 421 24.77 -48.54 14.47
N MET A 422 24.79 -47.37 15.10
CA MET A 422 23.79 -46.84 16.03
C MET A 422 22.31 -46.97 15.56
N PRO A 423 21.35 -47.38 16.42
CA PRO A 423 19.93 -47.42 16.05
C PRO A 423 19.35 -46.03 15.76
N ARG A 424 18.59 -45.90 14.65
CA ARG A 424 17.94 -44.66 14.17
C ARG A 424 17.06 -43.93 15.20
N SER A 425 16.67 -44.58 16.29
CA SER A 425 15.91 -43.99 17.40
C SER A 425 16.75 -43.05 18.28
N LEU A 426 18.04 -43.37 18.51
CA LEU A 426 18.95 -42.50 19.29
C LEU A 426 19.33 -41.22 18.53
N LEU A 427 19.43 -41.31 17.19
CA LEU A 427 19.66 -40.16 16.31
C LEU A 427 18.54 -39.10 16.37
N ARG A 428 17.36 -39.45 16.87
CA ARG A 428 16.25 -38.51 17.08
C ARG A 428 16.38 -37.74 18.40
N VAL A 429 17.03 -38.32 19.41
CA VAL A 429 17.19 -37.72 20.74
C VAL A 429 18.23 -36.60 20.72
N THR A 430 19.28 -36.71 19.88
CA THR A 430 20.31 -35.67 19.70
C THR A 430 19.86 -34.46 18.87
N ARG A 431 18.76 -34.58 18.10
CA ARG A 431 18.23 -33.47 17.25
C ARG A 431 17.47 -32.40 18.04
N TRP A 432 16.88 -32.73 19.18
CA TRP A 432 16.08 -31.80 20.00
C TRP A 432 16.92 -30.73 20.71
N PRO A 433 18.07 -31.04 21.34
CA PRO A 433 18.95 -30.04 21.95
C PRO A 433 19.43 -29.00 20.94
N MET A 434 19.77 -29.42 19.71
CA MET A 434 20.20 -28.54 18.62
C MET A 434 19.08 -27.57 18.20
N LEU A 435 17.84 -28.06 18.04
CA LEU A 435 16.69 -27.22 17.67
C LEU A 435 16.36 -26.17 18.76
N ILE A 436 16.54 -26.52 20.04
CA ILE A 436 16.35 -25.61 21.17
C ILE A 436 17.44 -24.52 21.17
N VAL A 437 18.70 -24.88 20.94
CA VAL A 437 19.82 -23.93 20.79
C VAL A 437 19.58 -22.97 19.61
N PHE A 438 19.09 -23.47 18.48
CA PHE A 438 18.71 -22.65 17.32
C PHE A 438 17.62 -21.62 17.66
N THR A 439 16.54 -22.06 18.31
CA THR A 439 15.37 -21.21 18.60
C THR A 439 15.71 -20.13 19.64
N LEU A 440 16.57 -20.47 20.62
CA LEU A 440 17.05 -19.53 21.63
C LEU A 440 18.02 -18.50 21.04
N THR A 441 18.91 -18.92 20.13
CA THR A 441 19.88 -18.02 19.50
C THR A 441 19.18 -16.97 18.62
N ASP A 442 18.18 -17.38 17.84
CA ASP A 442 17.41 -16.46 16.99
C ASP A 442 16.59 -15.46 17.82
N ALA A 443 15.93 -15.93 18.89
CA ALA A 443 15.19 -15.07 19.82
C ALA A 443 16.08 -14.08 20.57
N LEU A 444 17.32 -14.47 20.91
CA LEU A 444 18.29 -13.60 21.57
C LEU A 444 18.89 -12.57 20.61
N LEU A 445 19.24 -12.95 19.38
CA LEU A 445 19.75 -12.03 18.36
C LEU A 445 18.73 -10.95 18.00
N GLY A 446 17.45 -11.32 17.84
CA GLY A 446 16.38 -10.35 17.55
C GLY A 446 16.16 -9.30 18.66
N ARG A 447 16.47 -9.64 19.92
CA ARG A 447 16.18 -8.79 21.08
C ARG A 447 17.34 -7.88 21.50
N PHE A 448 18.59 -8.28 21.27
CA PHE A 448 19.78 -7.56 21.78
C PHE A 448 20.67 -6.90 20.70
N MET A 449 20.46 -7.20 19.41
CA MET A 449 21.11 -6.52 18.29
C MET A 449 21.03 -4.97 18.31
N PRO A 450 19.96 -4.32 18.81
CA PRO A 450 19.89 -2.85 18.83
C PRO A 450 20.93 -2.18 19.73
N THR A 451 21.53 -2.90 20.68
CA THR A 451 22.42 -2.34 21.72
C THR A 451 23.88 -2.75 21.60
N MET A 452 24.25 -3.59 20.62
CA MET A 452 25.64 -4.02 20.43
C MET A 452 26.38 -3.11 19.44
N HIS A 453 27.60 -2.70 19.79
CA HIS A 453 28.51 -1.94 18.92
C HIS A 453 29.40 -2.83 18.02
N ILE A 454 29.16 -4.14 18.01
CA ILE A 454 29.95 -5.09 17.21
C ILE A 454 29.40 -5.10 15.77
N PRO A 455 30.26 -4.99 14.73
CA PRO A 455 29.83 -5.09 13.34
C PRO A 455 29.11 -6.43 13.10
N LEU A 456 27.90 -6.37 12.53
CA LEU A 456 27.11 -7.54 12.15
C LEU A 456 27.90 -8.52 11.27
N THR A 457 28.83 -8.00 10.48
CA THR A 457 29.76 -8.77 9.65
C THR A 457 30.63 -9.70 10.48
N ASP A 458 31.10 -9.28 11.65
CA ASP A 458 32.05 -10.05 12.46
C ASP A 458 31.32 -11.17 13.21
N ILE A 459 30.10 -10.90 13.68
CA ILE A 459 29.22 -11.91 14.28
C ILE A 459 28.81 -12.96 13.23
N MET A 460 28.43 -12.54 12.03
CA MET A 460 28.08 -13.44 10.92
C MET A 460 29.29 -14.22 10.42
N LEU A 461 30.49 -13.63 10.44
CA LEU A 461 31.73 -14.31 10.05
C LEU A 461 32.07 -15.43 11.05
N VAL A 462 31.97 -15.15 12.36
CA VAL A 462 32.23 -16.13 13.43
C VAL A 462 31.20 -17.26 13.43
N LEU A 463 29.92 -16.93 13.27
CA LEU A 463 28.85 -17.95 13.20
C LEU A 463 28.92 -18.76 11.90
N GLY A 464 29.23 -18.10 10.77
CA GLY A 464 29.42 -18.76 9.48
C GLY A 464 30.64 -19.70 9.48
N SER A 465 31.77 -19.26 10.06
CA SER A 465 32.98 -20.10 10.15
C SER A 465 32.79 -21.28 11.11
N GLY A 466 32.06 -21.09 12.21
CA GLY A 466 31.71 -22.17 13.13
C GLY A 466 30.83 -23.23 12.46
N TRP A 467 29.86 -22.82 11.65
CA TRP A 467 28.98 -23.74 10.93
C TRP A 467 29.67 -24.50 9.80
N VAL A 468 30.54 -23.85 9.03
CA VAL A 468 31.36 -24.52 8.01
C VAL A 468 32.25 -25.57 8.66
N ALA A 469 32.86 -25.26 9.81
CA ALA A 469 33.66 -26.22 10.56
C ALA A 469 32.84 -27.43 11.05
N ILE A 470 31.61 -27.21 11.55
CA ILE A 470 30.71 -28.29 12.02
C ILE A 470 30.23 -29.15 10.85
N CYS A 471 29.87 -28.55 9.71
CA CYS A 471 29.44 -29.28 8.51
C CYS A 471 30.59 -30.09 7.90
N CYS A 472 31.83 -29.58 7.93
CA CYS A 472 33.02 -30.35 7.52
C CYS A 472 33.33 -31.52 8.46
N PHE A 473 32.95 -31.44 9.74
CA PHE A 473 33.19 -32.49 10.73
C PHE A 473 32.15 -33.63 10.69
N LEU A 474 30.98 -33.41 10.08
CA LEU A 474 29.87 -34.38 10.02
C LEU A 474 29.78 -35.13 8.67
N GLY A 475 30.74 -34.93 7.78
CA GLY A 475 30.70 -35.44 6.41
C GLY A 475 31.37 -36.80 6.22
N GLU A 476 30.64 -37.89 6.46
CA GLU A 476 30.95 -39.21 5.86
C GLU A 476 29.76 -39.88 5.15
N ASP A 477 28.55 -39.31 5.18
CA ASP A 477 27.34 -39.91 4.58
C ASP A 477 26.87 -39.13 3.32
N PRO A 478 26.66 -39.75 2.15
CA PRO A 478 26.18 -39.09 0.93
C PRO A 478 24.90 -38.24 1.07
N ASP A 479 24.03 -38.54 2.05
CA ASP A 479 22.83 -37.76 2.38
C ASP A 479 23.13 -36.40 3.05
N SER A 480 24.38 -36.17 3.49
CA SER A 480 24.85 -34.91 4.08
C SER A 480 24.90 -33.72 3.10
N ASN A 481 24.86 -33.99 1.79
CA ASN A 481 24.84 -32.94 0.75
C ASN A 481 23.59 -32.06 0.85
N VAL A 482 22.43 -32.59 1.20
CA VAL A 482 21.19 -31.80 1.35
C VAL A 482 21.33 -30.78 2.48
N MET A 483 21.94 -31.17 3.59
CA MET A 483 22.17 -30.27 4.73
C MET A 483 23.20 -29.19 4.42
N ALA A 484 24.25 -29.52 3.65
CA ALA A 484 25.22 -28.53 3.16
C ALA A 484 24.55 -27.49 2.23
N TRP A 485 23.64 -27.92 1.36
CA TRP A 485 22.86 -27.01 0.51
C TRP A 485 21.92 -26.11 1.32
N VAL A 486 21.19 -26.66 2.30
CA VAL A 486 20.31 -25.87 3.18
C VAL A 486 21.09 -24.84 3.99
N ALA A 487 22.24 -25.24 4.57
CA ALA A 487 23.12 -24.33 5.30
C ALA A 487 23.68 -23.21 4.40
N THR A 488 24.05 -23.55 3.16
CA THR A 488 24.55 -22.58 2.16
C THR A 488 23.45 -21.60 1.76
N ILE A 489 22.24 -22.07 1.46
CA ILE A 489 21.08 -21.22 1.14
C ILE A 489 20.75 -20.31 2.32
N PHE A 490 20.79 -20.81 3.55
CA PHE A 490 20.56 -20.02 4.75
C PHE A 490 21.63 -18.92 4.93
N CYS A 491 22.91 -19.26 4.75
CA CYS A 491 24.00 -18.28 4.83
C CYS A 491 23.88 -17.20 3.75
N ILE A 492 23.57 -17.58 2.51
CA ILE A 492 23.36 -16.64 1.40
C ILE A 492 22.16 -15.74 1.68
N THR A 493 21.02 -16.30 2.12
CA THR A 493 19.81 -15.51 2.40
C THR A 493 19.99 -14.57 3.59
N SER A 494 20.69 -15.01 4.64
CA SER A 494 21.07 -14.15 5.78
C SER A 494 22.05 -13.06 5.38
N PHE A 495 23.05 -13.37 4.54
CA PHE A 495 23.99 -12.38 4.04
C PHE A 495 23.30 -11.33 3.14
N LEU A 496 22.47 -11.76 2.19
CA LEU A 496 21.69 -10.86 1.33
C LEU A 496 20.68 -10.03 2.13
N GLY A 497 20.04 -10.66 3.13
CA GLY A 497 19.15 -9.98 4.09
C GLY A 497 19.91 -8.91 4.89
N GLY A 498 21.10 -9.25 5.39
CA GLY A 498 21.99 -8.33 6.11
C GLY A 498 22.47 -7.16 5.26
N GLN A 499 22.85 -7.40 4.00
CA GLN A 499 23.22 -6.35 3.05
C GLN A 499 22.05 -5.41 2.76
N LYS A 500 20.85 -5.95 2.51
CA LYS A 500 19.64 -5.15 2.29
C LYS A 500 19.28 -4.33 3.52
N TRP A 501 19.38 -4.92 4.71
CA TRP A 501 19.16 -4.24 5.98
C TRP A 501 20.18 -3.12 6.24
N LEU A 502 21.47 -3.36 5.96
CA LEU A 502 22.52 -2.34 6.06
C LEU A 502 22.28 -1.20 5.08
N GLN A 503 21.83 -1.48 3.84
CA GLN A 503 21.46 -0.45 2.87
C GLN A 503 20.30 0.40 3.40
N VAL A 504 19.22 -0.22 3.90
CA VAL A 504 18.08 0.50 4.49
C VAL A 504 18.56 1.36 5.67
N ARG A 505 19.41 0.83 6.57
CA ARG A 505 19.97 1.60 7.69
C ARG A 505 20.85 2.76 7.26
N LYS A 506 21.70 2.59 6.24
CA LYS A 506 22.53 3.68 5.70
C LYS A 506 21.66 4.81 5.16
N VAL A 507 20.59 4.49 4.43
CA VAL A 507 19.67 5.53 3.93
C VAL A 507 18.87 6.15 5.09
N GLN A 508 18.45 5.36 6.10
CA GLN A 508 17.75 5.87 7.28
C GLN A 508 18.62 6.84 8.08
N HIS A 509 19.91 6.52 8.22
CA HIS A 509 20.86 7.39 8.88
C HIS A 509 21.04 8.71 8.12
N ARG A 510 21.31 8.67 6.81
CA ARG A 510 21.42 9.87 5.96
C ARG A 510 20.17 10.74 6.04
N ALA A 511 19.01 10.10 5.98
CA ALA A 511 17.73 10.79 6.06
C ALA A 511 17.54 11.46 7.43
N ARG A 512 17.90 10.78 8.54
CA ARG A 512 17.89 11.39 9.88
C ARG A 512 18.83 12.60 9.97
N THR A 513 20.02 12.54 9.40
CA THR A 513 20.96 13.67 9.39
C THR A 513 20.38 14.87 8.63
N LEU A 514 19.77 14.64 7.46
CA LEU A 514 19.12 15.72 6.70
C LEU A 514 17.97 16.35 7.48
N LEU A 515 17.16 15.54 8.16
CA LEU A 515 16.07 16.03 9.00
C LEU A 515 16.55 16.77 10.24
N GLN A 516 17.68 16.38 10.82
CA GLN A 516 18.24 17.10 11.96
C GLN A 516 18.56 18.55 11.59
N ASN A 517 19.12 18.79 10.40
CA ASN A 517 19.40 20.15 9.93
C ASN A 517 18.11 20.96 9.73
N GLU A 518 17.07 20.35 9.16
CA GLU A 518 15.76 20.99 9.00
C GLU A 518 15.09 21.26 10.36
N MET A 519 15.24 20.33 11.30
CA MET A 519 14.73 20.44 12.67
C MET A 519 15.39 21.60 13.42
N LEU A 520 16.71 21.81 13.23
CA LEU A 520 17.43 22.93 13.84
C LEU A 520 16.83 24.28 13.41
N GLY A 521 16.50 24.44 12.13
CA GLY A 521 15.85 25.67 11.64
C GLY A 521 14.50 25.95 12.31
N TYR A 522 13.70 24.92 12.56
CA TYR A 522 12.46 25.07 13.33
C TYR A 522 12.71 25.36 14.81
N ILE A 523 13.71 24.73 15.43
CA ILE A 523 14.07 24.95 16.84
C ILE A 523 14.53 26.40 17.04
N GLU A 524 15.40 26.91 16.16
CA GLU A 524 15.87 28.29 16.19
C GLU A 524 14.70 29.28 16.02
N ALA A 525 13.84 29.07 15.02
CA ALA A 525 12.65 29.89 14.81
C ALA A 525 11.68 29.84 16.01
N TRP A 526 11.53 28.68 16.64
CA TRP A 526 10.70 28.50 17.83
C TRP A 526 11.28 29.22 19.05
N ASN A 527 12.59 29.08 19.30
CA ASN A 527 13.27 29.77 20.40
C ASN A 527 13.22 31.29 20.22
N GLY A 528 13.36 31.77 18.98
CA GLY A 528 13.18 33.18 18.65
C GLY A 528 11.76 33.68 18.94
N LEU A 529 10.73 32.86 18.73
CA LEU A 529 9.35 33.19 19.11
C LEU A 529 9.18 33.20 20.64
N LEU A 530 9.72 32.19 21.35
CA LEU A 530 9.63 32.11 22.82
C LEU A 530 10.35 33.25 23.54
N ALA A 531 11.35 33.86 22.92
CA ALA A 531 12.08 35.00 23.45
C ALA A 531 11.32 36.34 23.35
N ARG A 532 10.25 36.41 22.52
CA ARG A 532 9.42 37.62 22.40
C ARG A 532 8.53 37.78 23.63
N GLU A 533 8.39 39.02 24.08
CA GLU A 533 7.51 39.37 25.20
C GLU A 533 6.06 38.91 24.96
N GLY A 534 5.41 38.39 25.98
CA GLY A 534 4.03 37.88 25.93
C GLY A 534 3.85 36.54 25.18
N SER A 535 4.85 36.01 24.47
CA SER A 535 4.67 34.79 23.68
C SER A 535 4.41 33.55 24.54
N ARG A 536 5.07 33.41 25.70
CA ARG A 536 4.83 32.29 26.62
C ARG A 536 3.41 32.32 27.19
N GLU A 537 2.99 33.47 27.69
CA GLU A 537 1.62 33.65 28.20
C GLU A 537 0.57 33.37 27.12
N ALA A 538 0.82 33.80 25.88
CA ALA A 538 -0.05 33.50 24.74
C ALA A 538 -0.10 32.00 24.43
N ILE A 539 1.02 31.28 24.51
CA ILE A 539 1.06 29.81 24.34
C ILE A 539 0.25 29.13 25.43
N ASP A 540 0.38 29.57 26.69
CA ASP A 540 -0.34 28.98 27.82
C ASP A 540 -1.85 29.19 27.67
N LYS A 541 -2.29 30.43 27.38
CA LYS A 541 -3.70 30.74 27.09
C LYS A 541 -4.24 29.92 25.92
N LEU A 542 -3.48 29.86 24.82
CA LEU A 542 -3.84 29.07 23.65
C LEU A 542 -3.95 27.58 24.00
N SER A 543 -3.03 27.05 24.80
CA SER A 543 -2.98 25.64 25.19
C SER A 543 -4.15 25.26 26.10
N THR A 544 -4.49 26.11 27.06
CA THR A 544 -5.68 25.95 27.90
C THR A 544 -6.95 25.94 27.05
N ALA A 545 -7.14 26.96 26.21
CA ALA A 545 -8.32 27.06 25.36
C ALA A 545 -8.42 25.90 24.34
N CYS A 546 -7.31 25.43 23.78
CA CYS A 546 -7.29 24.24 22.91
C CYS A 546 -7.66 22.96 23.67
N SER A 547 -7.21 22.83 24.94
CA SER A 547 -7.46 21.64 25.76
C SER A 547 -8.92 21.53 26.16
N GLU A 548 -9.57 22.64 26.50
CA GLU A 548 -11.03 22.71 26.66
C GLU A 548 -11.73 22.16 25.42
N ILE A 549 -11.32 22.62 24.23
CA ILE A 549 -11.97 22.19 23.00
C ILE A 549 -11.78 20.70 22.71
N CYS A 550 -10.56 20.20 22.94
CA CYS A 550 -10.22 18.80 22.81
C CYS A 550 -11.01 17.93 23.78
N ALA A 551 -11.21 18.34 25.03
CA ALA A 551 -11.96 17.61 26.03
C ALA A 551 -13.43 17.42 25.62
N ASP A 552 -14.10 18.48 25.17
CA ASP A 552 -15.49 18.39 24.70
C ASP A 552 -15.61 17.50 23.46
N THR A 553 -14.71 17.67 22.49
CA THR A 553 -14.71 16.86 21.25
C THR A 553 -14.47 15.38 21.58
N HIS A 554 -13.61 15.11 22.56
CA HIS A 554 -13.35 13.77 23.05
C HIS A 554 -14.58 13.18 23.75
N ALA A 555 -15.31 13.98 24.54
CA ALA A 555 -16.56 13.56 25.16
C ALA A 555 -17.64 13.23 24.10
N GLU A 556 -17.78 14.04 23.05
CA GLU A 556 -18.66 13.74 21.90
C GLU A 556 -18.27 12.42 21.23
N TRP A 557 -16.97 12.21 21.01
CA TRP A 557 -16.48 10.96 20.43
C TRP A 557 -16.74 9.76 21.33
N GLN A 558 -16.48 9.85 22.64
CA GLN A 558 -16.77 8.77 23.60
C GLN A 558 -18.26 8.45 23.66
N ALA A 559 -19.14 9.47 23.60
CA ALA A 559 -20.57 9.27 23.53
C ALA A 559 -20.96 8.52 22.26
N PHE A 560 -20.39 8.90 21.11
CA PHE A 560 -20.58 8.19 19.85
C PHE A 560 -20.03 6.75 19.92
N GLU A 561 -18.83 6.53 20.44
CA GLU A 561 -18.20 5.21 20.55
C GLU A 561 -19.08 4.22 21.32
N LYS A 562 -19.78 4.69 22.38
CA LYS A 562 -20.73 3.87 23.15
C LYS A 562 -21.95 3.42 22.33
N THR A 563 -22.36 4.18 21.31
CA THR A 563 -23.48 3.82 20.41
C THR A 563 -23.06 2.85 19.30
N VAL A 564 -21.76 2.74 19.04
CA VAL A 564 -21.24 1.88 17.98
C VAL A 564 -21.06 0.46 18.52
N PRO A 565 -21.68 -0.56 17.91
CA PRO A 565 -21.44 -1.94 18.30
C PRO A 565 -19.94 -2.25 18.17
N ARG A 566 -19.32 -2.75 19.25
CA ARG A 566 -17.92 -3.15 19.28
C ARG A 566 -17.73 -4.45 18.50
N PHE A 567 -17.74 -4.36 17.18
CA PHE A 567 -17.18 -5.42 16.36
C PHE A 567 -15.66 -5.36 16.49
N GLY A 568 -15.04 -6.46 16.92
CA GLY A 568 -13.60 -6.53 17.02
C GLY A 568 -12.91 -6.17 15.70
N PRO A 569 -11.68 -5.62 15.72
CA PRO A 569 -10.96 -5.19 14.53
C PRO A 569 -10.81 -6.26 13.44
N HIS A 570 -10.99 -7.54 13.77
CA HIS A 570 -10.99 -8.66 12.82
C HIS A 570 -12.17 -8.62 11.83
N PHE A 571 -13.32 -8.06 12.20
CA PHE A 571 -14.46 -7.91 11.29
C PHE A 571 -14.16 -6.97 10.11
N TRP A 572 -13.20 -6.05 10.27
CA TRP A 572 -12.81 -5.10 9.21
C TRP A 572 -12.01 -5.80 8.11
N TYR A 573 -11.17 -6.77 8.47
CA TYR A 573 -10.43 -7.59 7.51
C TYR A 573 -11.35 -8.52 6.71
N LEU A 574 -12.51 -8.87 7.27
CA LEU A 574 -13.55 -9.66 6.60
C LEU A 574 -14.44 -8.83 5.64
N GLY A 575 -14.07 -7.59 5.35
CA GLY A 575 -14.83 -6.73 4.45
C GLY A 575 -16.16 -6.25 5.05
N CYS A 576 -16.38 -6.41 6.35
CA CYS A 576 -17.54 -5.81 7.00
C CYS A 576 -17.39 -4.29 6.92
N LYS A 577 -18.39 -3.66 6.29
CA LYS A 577 -18.37 -2.24 5.97
C LYS A 577 -18.18 -1.44 7.27
N PRO A 578 -17.29 -0.44 7.29
CA PRO A 578 -17.13 0.43 8.45
C PRO A 578 -18.48 1.01 8.85
N VAL A 579 -18.69 1.18 10.15
CA VAL A 579 -19.94 1.69 10.74
C VAL A 579 -20.39 2.93 9.97
N ARG A 580 -21.48 2.78 9.21
CA ARG A 580 -22.03 3.84 8.37
C ARG A 580 -22.91 4.73 9.24
N GLY A 581 -22.62 6.04 9.27
CA GLY A 581 -23.58 7.03 9.79
C GLY A 581 -23.18 7.81 11.05
N GLY A 582 -21.91 7.81 11.48
CA GLY A 582 -21.45 8.58 12.64
C GLY A 582 -20.63 9.83 12.29
N PRO A 583 -20.58 10.84 13.18
CA PRO A 583 -19.75 12.04 13.00
C PRO A 583 -18.25 11.79 13.21
N PHE A 584 -17.87 10.62 13.73
CA PHE A 584 -16.47 10.23 13.94
C PHE A 584 -16.16 8.85 13.37
N THR A 585 -14.89 8.63 13.04
CA THR A 585 -14.31 7.30 12.82
C THR A 585 -14.11 6.60 14.17
N ILE A 586 -13.82 5.30 14.14
CA ILE A 586 -13.46 4.55 15.35
C ILE A 586 -12.24 5.13 16.09
N THR A 587 -11.30 5.76 15.36
CA THR A 587 -10.12 6.43 15.93
C THR A 587 -10.39 7.86 16.42
N GLY A 588 -11.66 8.29 16.49
CA GLY A 588 -12.05 9.63 16.93
C GLY A 588 -11.77 10.75 15.92
N LYS A 589 -11.49 10.41 14.66
CA LYS A 589 -11.33 11.41 13.62
C LYS A 589 -12.72 11.88 13.13
N PRO A 590 -12.98 13.19 13.01
CA PRO A 590 -14.23 13.69 12.43
C PRO A 590 -14.47 13.17 11.01
N ARG A 591 -15.73 12.91 10.68
CA ARG A 591 -16.21 12.45 9.37
C ARG A 591 -17.12 13.50 8.73
N GLN A 592 -16.96 13.66 7.43
CA GLN A 592 -17.87 14.39 6.56
C GLN A 592 -19.24 13.70 6.56
N GLN A 593 -20.30 14.47 6.29
CA GLN A 593 -21.65 13.94 6.13
C GLN A 593 -21.76 12.98 4.93
N LEU A 594 -21.05 13.28 3.84
CA LEU A 594 -21.03 12.48 2.62
C LEU A 594 -19.93 11.41 2.68
N GLN A 595 -20.25 10.21 2.18
CA GLN A 595 -19.30 9.09 2.06
C GLN A 595 -18.81 8.88 0.62
N ASP A 596 -19.55 9.42 -0.35
CA ASP A 596 -19.18 9.35 -1.76
C ASP A 596 -18.10 10.39 -2.07
N LEU A 597 -16.97 9.92 -2.60
CA LEU A 597 -15.81 10.77 -2.84
C LEU A 597 -16.07 11.83 -3.93
N ASP A 598 -16.88 11.50 -4.95
CA ASP A 598 -17.18 12.42 -6.05
C ASP A 598 -18.13 13.51 -5.58
N LEU A 599 -19.15 13.16 -4.79
CA LEU A 599 -20.03 14.13 -4.14
C LEU A 599 -19.26 15.03 -3.17
N LEU A 600 -18.32 14.48 -2.39
CA LEU A 600 -17.42 15.27 -1.54
C LEU A 600 -16.58 16.27 -2.34
N PHE A 601 -16.06 15.86 -3.50
CA PHE A 601 -15.31 16.75 -4.38
C PHE A 601 -16.16 17.84 -5.02
N ARG A 602 -17.39 17.51 -5.41
CA ARG A 602 -18.35 18.48 -5.91
C ARG A 602 -18.66 19.53 -4.84
N GLN A 603 -18.97 19.07 -3.63
CA GLN A 603 -19.23 19.94 -2.48
C GLN A 603 -18.01 20.83 -2.16
N ALA A 604 -16.82 20.25 -2.14
CA ALA A 604 -15.57 20.97 -1.91
C ALA A 604 -15.35 22.08 -2.95
N ARG A 605 -15.61 21.82 -4.24
CA ARG A 605 -15.48 22.84 -5.30
C ARG A 605 -16.43 24.01 -5.13
N ILE A 606 -17.68 23.73 -4.74
CA ILE A 606 -18.70 24.76 -4.49
C ILE A 606 -18.28 25.65 -3.32
N ILE A 607 -17.88 25.06 -2.20
CA ILE A 607 -17.63 25.82 -0.98
C ILE A 607 -16.23 26.46 -0.91
N ASN A 608 -15.25 26.00 -1.71
CA ASN A 608 -13.85 26.40 -1.53
C ASN A 608 -13.64 27.92 -1.60
N SER A 609 -14.08 28.60 -2.66
CA SER A 609 -13.90 30.05 -2.78
C SER A 609 -14.62 30.81 -1.66
N HIS A 610 -15.88 30.46 -1.40
CA HIS A 610 -16.70 31.11 -0.38
C HIS A 610 -16.13 30.94 1.03
N PHE A 611 -15.63 29.75 1.36
CA PHE A 611 -14.97 29.51 2.65
C PHE A 611 -13.68 30.31 2.78
N LEU A 612 -12.88 30.39 1.70
CA LEU A 612 -11.64 31.16 1.70
C LEU A 612 -11.88 32.66 1.84
N ASP A 613 -12.90 33.20 1.15
CA ASP A 613 -13.28 34.61 1.28
C ASP A 613 -13.88 34.89 2.65
N TRP A 614 -14.63 33.94 3.22
CA TRP A 614 -15.17 34.06 4.56
C TRP A 614 -14.07 34.06 5.62
N VAL A 615 -13.08 33.16 5.55
CA VAL A 615 -11.94 33.19 6.48
C VAL A 615 -11.12 34.46 6.28
N LYS A 616 -10.91 34.90 5.04
CA LYS A 616 -10.22 36.15 4.72
C LYS A 616 -10.95 37.37 5.27
N SER A 617 -12.28 37.40 5.33
CA SER A 617 -13.00 38.53 5.94
C SER A 617 -12.81 38.62 7.46
N TRP A 618 -12.26 37.58 8.10
CA TRP A 618 -11.84 37.64 9.49
C TRP A 618 -10.50 38.40 9.64
N ASP A 619 -9.80 38.68 8.54
CA ASP A 619 -8.51 39.40 8.52
C ASP A 619 -8.67 40.88 8.90
N GLU A 620 -9.81 41.50 8.59
CA GLU A 620 -10.12 42.91 8.94
C GLU A 620 -10.06 43.17 10.45
N TRP A 621 -9.97 42.10 11.25
CA TRP A 621 -10.23 42.17 12.68
C TRP A 621 -8.93 42.35 13.47
N GLY A 622 -7.72 42.11 12.94
CA GLY A 622 -6.50 41.96 13.77
C GLY A 622 -5.24 42.65 13.26
N VAL A 623 -4.59 43.40 14.16
CA VAL A 623 -3.18 43.80 14.01
C VAL A 623 -2.30 42.54 13.98
N GLY A 624 -1.41 42.44 12.99
CA GLY A 624 -0.36 41.40 12.93
C GLY A 624 -0.65 40.21 12.03
N LEU A 625 -1.73 40.21 11.24
CA LEU A 625 -1.86 39.26 10.14
C LEU A 625 -0.84 39.62 9.05
N VAL A 626 -0.05 38.63 8.65
CA VAL A 626 0.95 38.77 7.59
C VAL A 626 0.40 38.31 6.26
N ARG A 627 -0.30 37.18 6.24
CA ARG A 627 -0.75 36.56 4.99
C ARG A 627 -1.91 35.59 5.19
N HIS A 628 -2.92 35.69 4.34
CA HIS A 628 -3.87 34.63 4.06
C HIS A 628 -3.46 33.89 2.78
N VAL A 629 -3.33 32.57 2.84
CA VAL A 629 -2.95 31.71 1.72
C VAL A 629 -4.10 30.76 1.41
N ALA A 630 -4.82 31.09 0.34
CA ALA A 630 -5.84 30.25 -0.25
C ALA A 630 -5.25 28.91 -0.71
N GLY A 631 -5.78 27.80 -0.20
CA GLY A 631 -5.45 26.47 -0.72
C GLY A 631 -6.42 26.08 -1.84
N PRO A 632 -5.95 25.58 -2.99
CA PRO A 632 -6.85 24.97 -3.96
C PRO A 632 -7.48 23.71 -3.35
N VAL A 633 -8.65 23.32 -3.89
CA VAL A 633 -9.25 22.02 -3.58
C VAL A 633 -8.20 20.93 -3.78
N LYS A 634 -8.08 20.06 -2.79
CA LYS A 634 -7.06 19.02 -2.79
C LYS A 634 -7.11 18.17 -4.05
N HIS A 635 -5.95 17.83 -4.63
CA HIS A 635 -5.92 16.97 -5.81
C HIS A 635 -6.50 15.57 -5.52
N ALA A 636 -7.36 15.05 -6.41
CA ALA A 636 -8.07 13.78 -6.24
C ALA A 636 -7.13 12.61 -5.92
N GLN A 637 -6.04 12.47 -6.67
CA GLN A 637 -5.03 11.43 -6.44
C GLN A 637 -4.45 11.48 -5.01
N ARG A 638 -4.18 12.68 -4.48
CA ARG A 638 -3.64 12.86 -3.11
C ARG A 638 -4.70 12.58 -2.05
N ALA A 639 -5.97 12.88 -2.33
CA ALA A 639 -7.08 12.54 -1.45
C ALA A 639 -7.27 11.02 -1.37
N ILE A 640 -7.28 10.31 -2.50
CA ILE A 640 -7.37 8.84 -2.56
C ILE A 640 -6.19 8.19 -1.83
N GLN A 641 -4.96 8.62 -2.10
CA GLN A 641 -3.77 8.12 -1.40
C GLN A 641 -3.90 8.29 0.13
N LYS A 642 -4.36 9.46 0.59
CA LYS A 642 -4.56 9.72 2.02
C LYS A 642 -5.69 8.88 2.60
N CYS A 643 -6.78 8.69 1.86
CA CYS A 643 -7.91 7.86 2.24
C CYS A 643 -7.50 6.40 2.44
N VAL A 644 -6.76 5.83 1.49
CA VAL A 644 -6.29 4.44 1.56
C VAL A 644 -5.29 4.28 2.70
N ARG A 645 -4.30 5.17 2.79
CA ARG A 645 -3.18 5.02 3.73
C ARG A 645 -3.55 5.33 5.18
N THR A 646 -4.37 6.36 5.40
CA THR A 646 -4.58 6.91 6.75
C THR A 646 -5.98 6.64 7.27
N TYR A 647 -6.96 6.48 6.38
CA TYR A 647 -8.38 6.41 6.76
C TYR A 647 -9.03 5.08 6.41
N PHE A 648 -8.24 4.03 6.16
CA PHE A 648 -8.74 2.68 5.89
C PHE A 648 -9.83 2.65 4.80
N ARG A 649 -9.64 3.47 3.75
CA ARG A 649 -10.58 3.61 2.62
C ARG A 649 -11.94 4.24 2.99
N ASP A 650 -12.06 4.98 4.09
CA ASP A 650 -13.25 5.79 4.41
C ASP A 650 -13.12 7.23 3.87
N PRO A 651 -13.79 7.59 2.76
CA PRO A 651 -13.67 8.91 2.15
C PRO A 651 -14.24 10.01 3.04
N ALA A 652 -15.23 9.68 3.88
CA ALA A 652 -15.82 10.63 4.81
C ALA A 652 -14.79 11.15 5.83
N ALA A 653 -13.72 10.40 6.12
CA ALA A 653 -12.68 10.89 7.01
C ALA A 653 -11.75 11.95 6.36
N ILE A 654 -11.89 12.28 5.07
CA ILE A 654 -11.04 13.28 4.44
C ILE A 654 -11.49 14.69 4.86
N SER A 655 -10.73 15.29 5.77
CA SER A 655 -11.02 16.57 6.41
C SER A 655 -10.27 17.78 5.84
N ASP A 656 -9.49 17.59 4.77
CA ASP A 656 -8.63 18.63 4.19
C ASP A 656 -8.79 18.75 2.67
N LEU A 657 -10.03 18.54 2.17
CA LEU A 657 -10.37 18.82 0.77
C LEU A 657 -10.39 20.33 0.51
N VAL A 658 -11.04 21.07 1.41
CA VAL A 658 -11.05 22.54 1.48
C VAL A 658 -10.13 22.95 2.63
N ARG A 659 -9.16 23.81 2.33
CA ARG A 659 -8.15 24.20 3.32
C ARG A 659 -7.54 25.56 3.03
N CYS A 660 -7.14 26.26 4.08
CA CYS A 660 -6.37 27.50 3.97
C CYS A 660 -5.21 27.54 4.97
N THR A 661 -4.32 28.50 4.79
CA THR A 661 -3.28 28.82 5.75
C THR A 661 -3.33 30.30 6.11
N VAL A 662 -3.35 30.59 7.41
CA VAL A 662 -3.30 31.94 7.97
C VAL A 662 -1.95 32.11 8.67
N VAL A 663 -1.25 33.21 8.38
CA VAL A 663 0.08 33.48 8.91
C VAL A 663 0.06 34.79 9.69
N TYR A 664 0.39 34.70 10.98
CA TYR A 664 0.53 35.84 11.89
C TYR A 664 2.00 36.14 12.17
N GLU A 665 2.31 37.37 12.58
CA GLU A 665 3.68 37.78 12.86
C GLU A 665 4.29 37.02 14.05
N ASP A 666 3.48 36.70 15.07
CA ASP A 666 3.89 36.04 16.31
C ASP A 666 2.78 35.13 16.89
N ILE A 667 3.05 34.54 18.06
CA ILE A 667 2.10 33.64 18.74
C ILE A 667 0.93 34.41 19.38
N VAL A 668 1.10 35.67 19.74
CA VAL A 668 0.00 36.51 20.27
C VAL A 668 -1.07 36.68 19.18
N GLY A 669 -0.66 36.92 17.93
CA GLY A 669 -1.57 36.94 16.79
C GLY A 669 -2.30 35.61 16.56
N VAL A 670 -1.57 34.48 16.67
CA VAL A 670 -2.17 33.14 16.58
C VAL A 670 -3.22 32.90 17.67
N GLN A 671 -2.92 33.28 18.92
CA GLN A 671 -3.84 33.12 20.05
C GLN A 671 -5.11 33.96 19.87
N ARG A 672 -4.99 35.23 19.47
CA ARG A 672 -6.15 36.09 19.14
C ARG A 672 -6.99 35.54 18.00
N PHE A 673 -6.36 34.99 16.96
CA PHE A 673 -7.10 34.35 15.87
C PHE A 673 -7.92 33.17 16.38
N PHE A 674 -7.33 32.32 17.21
CA PHE A 674 -8.04 31.17 17.77
C PHE A 674 -9.23 31.58 18.64
N GLU A 675 -9.09 32.62 19.47
CA GLU A 675 -10.19 33.17 20.27
C GLU A 675 -11.37 33.62 19.40
N ARG A 676 -11.10 34.25 18.26
CA ARG A 676 -12.16 34.64 17.31
C ARG A 676 -12.83 33.47 16.65
N VAL A 677 -12.07 32.44 16.27
CA VAL A 677 -12.66 31.21 15.75
C VAL A 677 -13.54 30.57 16.82
N ARG A 678 -13.14 30.63 18.10
CA ARG A 678 -13.96 30.19 19.23
C ARG A 678 -15.23 31.03 19.37
N GLU A 679 -15.16 32.36 19.35
CA GLU A 679 -16.32 33.28 19.36
C GLU A 679 -17.32 32.99 18.22
N ARG A 680 -16.80 32.63 17.04
CA ARG A 680 -17.63 32.27 15.89
C ARG A 680 -18.20 30.86 15.95
N SER A 681 -17.59 29.99 16.74
CA SER A 681 -18.04 28.62 16.88
C SER A 681 -19.35 28.50 17.67
N ASP A 682 -19.93 27.30 17.68
CA ASP A 682 -21.01 26.88 18.56
C ASP A 682 -20.69 27.03 20.05
N ARG A 683 -19.43 27.33 20.40
CA ARG A 683 -18.95 27.50 21.77
C ARG A 683 -18.73 28.96 22.19
N GLY A 684 -18.83 29.93 21.28
CA GLY A 684 -18.42 31.31 21.58
C GLY A 684 -19.38 32.42 21.14
N GLY A 685 -20.59 32.09 20.68
CA GLY A 685 -21.67 33.08 20.56
C GLY A 685 -22.43 32.99 19.24
N SER A 686 -21.76 33.20 18.10
CA SER A 686 -22.48 33.26 16.81
C SER A 686 -22.94 31.90 16.30
N GLY A 687 -22.25 30.82 16.69
CA GLY A 687 -22.60 29.47 16.27
C GLY A 687 -22.48 29.22 14.77
N MET A 688 -21.70 29.98 14.01
CA MET A 688 -21.60 29.85 12.55
C MET A 688 -20.86 28.59 12.09
N LEU A 689 -20.05 27.98 12.97
CA LEU A 689 -19.27 26.77 12.68
C LEU A 689 -19.18 25.87 13.92
N LYS A 690 -18.78 24.61 13.72
CA LYS A 690 -18.38 23.72 14.81
C LYS A 690 -16.90 23.41 14.73
N ILE A 691 -16.16 23.55 15.84
CA ILE A 691 -14.76 23.12 15.88
C ILE A 691 -14.74 21.61 16.17
N ARG A 692 -14.43 20.80 15.15
CA ARG A 692 -14.45 19.34 15.23
C ARG A 692 -13.13 18.73 15.69
N ARG A 693 -12.03 19.46 15.58
CA ARG A 693 -10.72 19.03 16.11
C ARG A 693 -9.76 20.20 16.17
N VAL A 694 -8.93 20.21 17.21
CA VAL A 694 -7.79 21.11 17.34
C VAL A 694 -6.51 20.29 17.46
N LYS A 695 -5.44 20.76 16.82
CA LYS A 695 -4.07 20.25 17.00
C LYS A 695 -3.17 21.43 17.29
N ASN A 696 -2.89 21.67 18.56
CA ASN A 696 -1.98 22.71 19.00
C ASN A 696 -0.55 22.16 19.11
N ARG A 697 0.27 22.39 18.08
CA ARG A 697 1.70 22.03 18.11
C ARG A 697 2.58 23.16 18.64
N PHE A 698 1.99 24.28 19.07
CA PHE A 698 2.70 25.32 19.82
C PHE A 698 2.79 25.02 21.32
N ASN A 699 2.02 24.04 21.83
CA ASN A 699 2.16 23.58 23.20
C ASN A 699 3.63 23.19 23.47
N THR A 700 4.19 23.67 24.58
CA THR A 700 5.57 23.39 24.99
C THR A 700 5.79 21.92 25.34
N ASP A 701 4.73 21.23 25.78
CA ASP A 701 4.76 19.79 26.12
C ASP A 701 4.68 18.90 24.87
N PHE A 702 4.37 19.47 23.71
CA PHE A 702 4.39 18.75 22.44
C PHE A 702 5.83 18.50 22.00
N ASP A 703 6.22 17.21 21.95
CA ASP A 703 7.53 16.75 21.46
C ASP A 703 7.64 16.90 19.94
N ALA A 704 7.73 18.15 19.50
CA ALA A 704 7.79 18.50 18.08
C ALA A 704 9.01 17.87 17.39
N ALA A 705 10.12 17.69 18.10
CA ALA A 705 11.35 17.09 17.57
C ALA A 705 11.09 15.65 17.13
N LYS A 706 10.45 14.85 17.99
CA LYS A 706 10.16 13.44 17.71
C LYS A 706 8.97 13.25 16.78
N GLU A 707 7.88 14.00 16.96
CA GLU A 707 6.63 13.76 16.23
C GLU A 707 6.60 14.41 14.85
N THR A 708 7.25 15.56 14.71
CA THR A 708 7.08 16.43 13.54
C THR A 708 8.37 17.05 13.03
N VAL A 709 9.54 16.61 13.51
CA VAL A 709 10.85 17.14 13.08
C VAL A 709 10.94 18.66 13.31
N GLY A 710 10.45 19.11 14.47
CA GLY A 710 10.42 20.51 14.88
C GLY A 710 9.26 21.33 14.30
N TYR A 711 8.50 20.83 13.33
CA TYR A 711 7.39 21.57 12.74
C TYR A 711 6.29 21.91 13.77
N ARG A 712 5.91 23.19 13.84
CA ARG A 712 4.87 23.70 14.74
C ARG A 712 3.86 24.57 13.99
N ASP A 713 2.58 24.32 14.25
CA ASP A 713 1.42 25.05 13.78
C ASP A 713 0.23 24.82 14.72
N LEU A 714 -0.85 25.57 14.48
CA LEU A 714 -2.17 25.27 15.04
C LEU A 714 -3.05 24.81 13.87
N SER A 715 -3.56 23.59 13.92
CA SER A 715 -4.45 23.05 12.88
C SER A 715 -5.84 22.85 13.44
N LEU A 716 -6.82 23.48 12.80
CA LEU A 716 -8.23 23.46 13.16
C LEU A 716 -8.99 22.69 12.07
N LEU A 717 -9.83 21.74 12.48
CA LEU A 717 -10.87 21.18 11.62
C LEU A 717 -12.18 21.81 12.03
N VAL A 718 -12.75 22.62 11.13
CA VAL A 718 -14.03 23.29 11.35
C VAL A 718 -15.07 22.69 10.42
N GLU A 719 -16.26 22.41 10.94
CA GLU A 719 -17.42 22.05 10.12
C GLU A 719 -18.30 23.28 9.95
N VAL A 720 -18.70 23.51 8.70
CA VAL A 720 -19.57 24.61 8.30
C VAL A 720 -20.80 24.05 7.61
N GLY A 721 -21.96 24.62 7.88
CA GLY A 721 -23.19 24.33 7.16
C GLY A 721 -23.50 25.46 6.18
N PHE A 722 -24.01 25.11 5.01
CA PHE A 722 -24.29 26.07 3.97
C PHE A 722 -25.46 25.66 3.06
N LEU A 723 -26.05 26.67 2.42
CA LEU A 723 -27.07 26.52 1.38
C LEU A 723 -26.52 27.05 0.06
N GLU A 724 -26.83 26.35 -1.03
CA GLU A 724 -26.52 26.80 -2.39
C GLU A 724 -27.76 27.44 -3.01
N ARG A 725 -27.69 28.74 -3.33
CA ARG A 725 -28.80 29.51 -3.91
C ARG A 725 -28.30 30.32 -5.09
N GLY A 726 -28.70 29.95 -6.31
CA GLY A 726 -28.32 30.67 -7.52
C GLY A 726 -26.80 30.74 -7.77
N GLY A 727 -26.06 29.69 -7.38
CA GLY A 727 -24.59 29.65 -7.50
C GLY A 727 -23.85 30.43 -6.40
N LEU A 728 -24.55 30.99 -5.42
CA LEU A 728 -23.96 31.57 -4.22
C LEU A 728 -24.08 30.60 -3.04
N VAL A 729 -23.08 30.64 -2.16
CA VAL A 729 -23.05 29.89 -0.91
C VAL A 729 -23.40 30.82 0.24
N GLU A 730 -24.45 30.48 0.98
CA GLU A 730 -24.86 31.14 2.21
C GLU A 730 -24.49 30.25 3.40
N PHE A 731 -23.60 30.72 4.28
CA PHE A 731 -23.26 29.99 5.51
C PHE A 731 -24.36 30.14 6.55
N VAL A 732 -24.72 29.02 7.18
CA VAL A 732 -25.85 28.92 8.10
C VAL A 732 -25.36 28.62 9.53
N PRO A 733 -25.97 29.21 10.58
CA PRO A 733 -25.67 28.85 11.96
C PRO A 733 -25.88 27.36 12.27
N ALA A 734 -25.00 26.79 13.09
CA ALA A 734 -24.96 25.39 13.48
C ALA A 734 -26.25 24.85 14.12
N LYS A 735 -27.05 25.74 14.72
CA LYS A 735 -28.35 25.40 15.31
C LYS A 735 -29.43 25.19 14.25
N GLU A 736 -29.25 25.76 13.05
CA GLU A 736 -30.23 25.74 11.96
C GLU A 736 -29.89 24.73 10.87
N TRP A 737 -28.75 24.03 10.98
CA TRP A 737 -28.32 23.07 9.97
C TRP A 737 -29.35 21.97 9.70
N GLU A 738 -29.97 21.43 10.73
CA GLU A 738 -30.97 20.36 10.58
C GLU A 738 -32.32 20.91 10.10
N SER A 739 -32.76 22.08 10.58
CA SER A 739 -34.05 22.68 10.17
C SER A 739 -34.05 23.18 8.73
N LEU A 740 -32.89 23.61 8.22
CA LEU A 740 -32.73 24.11 6.85
C LEU A 740 -32.14 23.05 5.91
N GLU A 741 -31.95 21.82 6.39
CA GLU A 741 -31.28 20.74 5.64
C GLU A 741 -29.95 21.19 5.01
N ALA A 742 -29.20 22.04 5.74
CA ALA A 742 -27.98 22.65 5.22
C ALA A 742 -26.92 21.58 4.93
N ALA A 743 -26.25 21.71 3.78
CA ALA A 743 -25.14 20.85 3.44
C ALA A 743 -23.96 21.15 4.39
N ARG A 744 -23.31 20.12 4.92
CA ARG A 744 -22.18 20.29 5.86
C ARG A 744 -20.87 19.87 5.24
N HIS A 745 -19.80 20.63 5.48
CA HIS A 745 -18.46 20.30 5.03
C HIS A 745 -17.41 20.61 6.09
N ILE A 746 -16.47 19.69 6.29
CA ILE A 746 -15.30 19.89 7.16
C ILE A 746 -14.17 20.52 6.34
N CYS A 747 -13.69 21.67 6.81
CA CYS A 747 -12.59 22.43 6.26
C CYS A 747 -11.40 22.45 7.22
N GLU A 748 -10.17 22.55 6.70
CA GLU A 748 -8.94 22.65 7.51
C GLU A 748 -8.38 24.08 7.48
N ILE A 749 -8.17 24.68 8.65
CA ILE A 749 -7.45 25.96 8.79
C ILE A 749 -6.11 25.67 9.47
N GLN A 750 -5.01 25.98 8.79
CA GLN A 750 -3.66 25.92 9.37
C GLN A 750 -3.21 27.33 9.77
N VAL A 751 -2.87 27.54 11.03
CA VAL A 751 -2.43 28.85 11.56
C VAL A 751 -0.96 28.75 11.94
N HIS A 752 -0.17 29.67 11.42
CA HIS A 752 1.27 29.72 11.64
C HIS A 752 1.72 31.06 12.20
N ALA A 753 2.76 31.03 13.03
CA ALA A 753 3.62 32.19 13.24
C ALA A 753 4.63 32.31 12.08
N ARG A 754 4.90 33.54 11.64
CA ARG A 754 5.71 33.86 10.46
C ARG A 754 7.10 33.22 10.49
N PRO A 755 7.88 33.25 11.59
CA PRO A 755 9.20 32.61 11.62
C PRO A 755 9.15 31.13 11.23
N LEU A 756 8.18 30.38 11.77
CA LEU A 756 8.00 28.95 11.46
C LEU A 756 7.46 28.72 10.05
N TYR A 757 6.58 29.60 9.57
CA TYR A 757 6.08 29.54 8.21
C TYR A 757 7.19 29.78 7.16
N THR A 758 8.14 30.67 7.46
CA THR A 758 9.30 30.91 6.58
C THR A 758 10.14 29.65 6.43
N VAL A 759 10.40 28.93 7.53
CA VAL A 759 11.11 27.63 7.49
C VAL A 759 10.32 26.60 6.68
N LYS A 760 9.00 26.56 6.83
CA LYS A 760 8.10 25.71 6.02
C LYS A 760 8.23 26.00 4.51
N GLN A 761 8.23 27.28 4.14
CA GLN A 761 8.33 27.73 2.75
C GLN A 761 9.71 27.51 2.11
N ALA A 762 10.77 27.40 2.92
CA ALA A 762 12.11 27.06 2.44
C ALA A 762 12.26 25.58 1.98
N GLY A 763 11.16 24.86 1.77
CA GLY A 763 11.13 23.47 1.31
C GLY A 763 11.21 22.41 2.41
N SER A 764 11.27 22.82 3.67
CA SER A 764 11.40 21.90 4.80
C SER A 764 10.24 20.90 4.91
N HIS A 765 9.01 21.36 4.63
CA HIS A 765 7.84 20.49 4.66
C HIS A 765 7.83 19.43 3.55
N GLU A 766 8.29 19.77 2.35
CA GLU A 766 8.38 18.82 1.23
C GLU A 766 9.41 17.73 1.53
N LYS A 767 10.54 18.10 2.14
CA LYS A 767 11.56 17.16 2.62
C LYS A 767 11.01 16.24 3.71
N TYR A 768 10.28 16.79 4.70
CA TYR A 768 9.61 15.99 5.73
C TYR A 768 8.59 15.01 5.14
N VAL A 769 7.74 15.46 4.21
CA VAL A 769 6.74 14.60 3.55
C VAL A 769 7.42 13.49 2.78
N SER A 770 8.47 13.81 2.03
CA SER A 770 9.27 12.82 1.28
C SER A 770 9.89 11.80 2.21
N PHE A 771 10.44 12.24 3.34
CA PHE A 771 11.01 11.35 4.35
C PHE A 771 9.97 10.43 5.00
N ARG A 772 8.84 10.98 5.46
CA ARG A 772 7.77 10.18 6.06
C ARG A 772 7.27 9.13 5.07
N ASP A 773 7.10 9.52 3.81
CA ASP A 773 6.66 8.61 2.76
C ASP A 773 7.72 7.54 2.49
N TRP A 774 9.01 7.88 2.60
CA TRP A 774 10.12 6.94 2.49
C TRP A 774 10.28 5.98 3.69
N LEU A 775 9.92 6.39 4.91
CA LEU A 775 9.88 5.47 6.06
C LEU A 775 8.71 4.48 6.00
N ALA A 776 7.65 4.84 5.27
CA ALA A 776 6.47 3.99 5.11
C ALA A 776 6.61 2.96 3.98
N SER A 777 7.55 3.18 3.04
CA SER A 777 7.90 2.26 1.95
C SER A 777 9.01 1.31 2.35
#